data_AF-A0A842UZY9-F1
#
_entry.id   AF-A0A842UZY9-F1
#
_cell.length_a   1.000
_cell.length_b   1.000
_cell.length_c   1.000
_cell.angle_alpha   90.00
_cell.angle_beta   90.00
_cell.angle_gamma   90.00
#
_symmetry.space_group_name_H-M   'P 1'
#
loop_
_entity.id
_entity.type
_entity.pdbx_description
1 polymer ?
#
loop_
_entity_poly.entity_id
_entity_poly.type
_entity_poly.pdbx_seq_one_letter_code
_entity_poly.pdbx_strand_id
1 'polypeptide(L)'
;MIFDTAYYHPMDRDYHPEPIEGAGVKDVGMSVPLGIAAGDVHGVAAKIRSGAGSLEIGFPGAVRGQRQQQTPGMWGFEQRQALREMADVNKVNLTTHASYGIGGMAGQDQQGNFSDEYRKTAVDEIKRAIEFAADVAKGGSVVVHTGEYIRPISEEPWAAQGKLFKQYEEEPERAIVRLVDDRTGQVLQQIRKNQIVARAVWNKSDRDFTYVSEVDNPEIGVRKGDNVHVRKGDYIDYENKKVSFDQRVPEYNPETNSFNITRQTWDDFVEEARIRNEQLARERKVTVSQLRSLYPDEYRTPEEAFMAATTESQERVALGWAGQYSRTLKDNFKNLEMVKKAKDYWDKLEASIPEDEKWKIMERDQPMLYGALGKVAEFLPKSKGAKTPSELLDNAMEELRNEIKNEREMVTGQLENAETQRILRDHAVSARKYALKRSYESYADAGMHAFYQTQAKRTEKPLIITMENIFPEQYGGHPEELRDLIYGARKQMANKLAKKGYSEQEAEKIAANHIKCTIDTGHMNMWRKYWQGSDKEFDKWFLKESEELAKEGLIGNVHLTDNYGYQDDHLAPGQGNTPVRAFVKVLKKHGYDGAMTVEPGADASTDLGDFHGLAKTWRYFGSPVYGLASPHRVGAPARNWTDVQYGYFGRTYPPYFIFGAYSPSNDWQLWSGTPME
;
A
#
# COMPACT_ATOMS: atom_id res chain seq x y z
N MET A 1 -1.09 65.49 -4.94
CA MET A 1 -0.92 64.67 -6.16
C MET A 1 0.32 63.81 -5.92
N ILE A 2 0.12 62.53 -5.61
CA ILE A 2 1.19 61.57 -5.34
C ILE A 2 1.54 60.93 -6.69
N PHE A 3 2.71 61.25 -7.24
CA PHE A 3 3.22 60.70 -8.50
C PHE A 3 4.06 59.44 -8.22
N ASP A 4 3.44 58.40 -7.68
CA ASP A 4 4.16 57.18 -7.28
C ASP A 4 3.51 55.91 -7.85
N THR A 5 3.04 55.99 -9.10
CA THR A 5 2.67 54.80 -9.86
C THR A 5 3.59 54.71 -11.08
N ALA A 6 4.41 53.67 -11.12
CA ALA A 6 5.09 53.26 -12.34
C ALA A 6 4.02 53.10 -13.42
N TYR A 7 4.19 53.77 -14.56
CA TYR A 7 3.23 53.76 -15.65
C TYR A 7 3.30 52.40 -16.34
N TYR A 8 2.39 51.49 -15.99
CA TYR A 8 2.24 50.20 -16.65
C TYR A 8 1.30 50.34 -17.85
N HIS A 9 1.77 50.00 -19.06
CA HIS A 9 0.90 49.94 -20.22
C HIS A 9 -0.06 48.73 -20.08
N PRO A 10 -1.30 48.78 -20.60
CA PRO A 10 -2.21 47.62 -20.60
C PRO A 10 -1.64 46.36 -21.27
N MET A 11 -0.63 46.52 -22.13
CA MET A 11 0.10 45.40 -22.77
C MET A 11 1.26 44.85 -21.92
N ASP A 12 1.68 45.55 -20.86
CA ASP A 12 2.74 45.09 -19.94
C ASP A 12 2.17 44.28 -18.76
N ARG A 13 0.85 44.10 -18.73
CA ARG A 13 0.14 43.44 -17.64
C ARG A 13 0.51 41.95 -17.51
N ASP A 14 0.89 41.32 -18.61
CA ASP A 14 1.43 39.94 -18.64
C ASP A 14 2.89 39.88 -18.14
N TYR A 15 3.62 41.00 -18.18
CA TYR A 15 5.00 41.10 -17.70
C TYR A 15 5.11 41.40 -16.20
N HIS A 16 4.04 41.95 -15.60
CA HIS A 16 3.97 42.36 -14.19
C HIS A 16 2.72 41.81 -13.51
N PRO A 17 2.69 40.51 -13.17
CA PRO A 17 1.57 39.93 -12.44
C PRO A 17 1.40 40.59 -11.07
N GLU A 18 0.15 40.76 -10.62
CA GLU A 18 -0.14 41.28 -9.28
C GLU A 18 0.57 40.46 -8.17
N PRO A 19 1.23 41.11 -7.20
CA PRO A 19 1.86 40.39 -6.08
C PRO A 19 0.86 39.50 -5.33
N ILE A 20 1.29 38.30 -4.96
CA ILE A 20 0.56 37.48 -3.98
C ILE A 20 1.06 37.84 -2.59
N GLU A 21 0.16 38.29 -1.71
CA GLU A 21 0.50 38.62 -0.32
C GLU A 21 1.07 37.39 0.41
N GLY A 22 2.21 37.58 1.09
CA GLY A 22 2.91 36.52 1.83
C GLY A 22 3.56 35.43 0.99
N ALA A 23 3.77 35.66 -0.32
CA ALA A 23 4.51 34.77 -1.21
C ALA A 23 5.64 35.54 -1.95
N GLY A 24 6.38 36.36 -1.20
CA GLY A 24 7.51 37.13 -1.70
C GLY A 24 8.83 36.34 -1.70
N VAL A 25 9.92 37.03 -2.03
CA VAL A 25 11.30 36.47 -2.05
C VAL A 25 11.70 35.79 -0.73
N LYS A 26 11.18 36.26 0.41
CA LYS A 26 11.46 35.67 1.72
C LYS A 26 10.67 34.40 2.01
N ASP A 27 9.51 34.25 1.37
CA ASP A 27 8.54 33.19 1.66
C ASP A 27 8.69 31.99 0.71
N VAL A 28 9.28 32.22 -0.47
CA VAL A 28 9.49 31.21 -1.51
C VAL A 28 10.98 30.91 -1.62
N GLY A 29 11.34 29.67 -1.33
CA GLY A 29 12.70 29.14 -1.38
C GLY A 29 12.92 28.15 -2.52
N MET A 30 14.04 27.42 -2.47
CA MET A 30 14.34 26.33 -3.41
C MET A 30 14.85 25.07 -2.71
N SER A 31 14.67 23.92 -3.35
CA SER A 31 15.30 22.68 -2.88
C SER A 31 16.76 22.61 -3.31
N VAL A 32 17.58 21.98 -2.49
CA VAL A 32 19.02 21.83 -2.65
C VAL A 32 19.36 20.34 -2.53
N PRO A 33 19.21 19.56 -3.62
CA PRO A 33 19.58 18.15 -3.64
C PRO A 33 21.09 18.00 -3.47
N LEU A 34 21.52 17.44 -2.35
CA LEU A 34 22.93 17.34 -1.98
C LEU A 34 23.66 16.29 -2.84
N GLY A 35 24.78 16.72 -3.43
CA GLY A 35 25.53 15.99 -4.45
C GLY A 35 25.16 16.35 -5.89
N ILE A 36 24.04 17.05 -6.10
CA ILE A 36 23.57 17.52 -7.41
C ILE A 36 23.65 19.05 -7.47
N ALA A 37 22.88 19.75 -6.64
CA ALA A 37 22.84 21.22 -6.59
C ALA A 37 23.92 21.83 -5.68
N ALA A 38 24.32 21.10 -4.63
CA ALA A 38 25.41 21.50 -3.73
C ALA A 38 26.14 20.26 -3.21
N GLY A 39 27.48 20.23 -3.31
CA GLY A 39 28.28 19.10 -2.86
C GLY A 39 28.77 19.20 -1.41
N ASP A 40 28.79 20.40 -0.85
CA ASP A 40 29.39 20.72 0.45
C ASP A 40 28.74 21.99 1.07
N VAL A 41 29.23 22.38 2.25
CA VAL A 41 28.77 23.58 2.97
C VAL A 41 28.92 24.86 2.14
N HIS A 42 29.97 24.99 1.33
CA HIS A 42 30.19 26.17 0.49
C HIS A 42 29.19 26.26 -0.67
N GLY A 43 28.81 25.11 -1.24
CA GLY A 43 27.74 25.02 -2.23
C GLY A 43 26.40 25.49 -1.66
N VAL A 44 26.03 25.04 -0.46
CA VAL A 44 24.80 25.52 0.21
C VAL A 44 24.90 27.02 0.52
N ALA A 45 26.07 27.50 0.98
CA ALA A 45 26.32 28.91 1.21
C ALA A 45 26.14 29.76 -0.05
N ALA A 46 26.49 29.24 -1.22
CA ALA A 46 26.28 29.93 -2.48
C ALA A 46 24.79 30.13 -2.76
N LYS A 47 23.94 29.13 -2.49
CA LYS A 47 22.47 29.24 -2.64
C LYS A 47 21.87 30.29 -1.70
N ILE A 48 22.35 30.35 -0.46
CA ILE A 48 21.94 31.39 0.49
C ILE A 48 22.30 32.79 -0.05
N ARG A 49 23.51 32.97 -0.58
CA ARG A 49 23.96 34.25 -1.15
C ARG A 49 23.19 34.68 -2.40
N SER A 50 22.58 33.74 -3.13
CA SER A 50 21.68 34.05 -4.25
C SER A 50 20.37 34.70 -3.81
N GLY A 51 20.06 34.72 -2.51
CA GLY A 51 18.93 35.45 -1.94
C GLY A 51 17.70 34.60 -1.62
N ALA A 52 17.82 33.27 -1.61
CA ALA A 52 16.73 32.39 -1.21
C ALA A 52 16.37 32.58 0.28
N GLY A 53 15.10 32.87 0.59
CA GLY A 53 14.62 33.04 1.97
C GLY A 53 14.44 31.74 2.74
N SER A 54 14.31 30.63 2.03
CA SER A 54 14.27 29.27 2.59
C SER A 54 15.02 28.31 1.68
N LEU A 55 15.64 27.29 2.25
CA LEU A 55 16.25 26.20 1.50
C LEU A 55 15.78 24.85 2.05
N GLU A 56 15.37 23.96 1.18
CA GLU A 56 15.10 22.58 1.55
C GLU A 56 16.31 21.72 1.24
N ILE A 57 16.94 21.17 2.28
CA ILE A 57 18.12 20.32 2.11
C ILE A 57 17.65 18.91 1.77
N GLY A 58 17.88 18.49 0.52
CA GLY A 58 17.41 17.20 0.03
C GLY A 58 18.52 16.16 -0.08
N PHE A 59 18.15 14.89 0.13
CA PHE A 59 19.07 13.76 0.10
C PHE A 59 18.71 12.80 -1.05
N PRO A 60 19.40 12.86 -2.21
CA PRO A 60 19.13 11.93 -3.30
C PRO A 60 19.52 10.48 -3.02
N GLY A 61 20.44 10.25 -2.07
CA GLY A 61 20.92 8.91 -1.71
C GLY A 61 20.13 8.26 -0.58
N ALA A 62 20.18 6.93 -0.52
CA ALA A 62 19.62 6.09 0.54
C ALA A 62 20.69 5.14 1.08
N VAL A 63 20.57 4.70 2.34
CA VAL A 63 21.41 3.66 2.96
C VAL A 63 22.89 4.06 3.00
N ARG A 64 23.64 3.79 1.92
CA ARG A 64 25.03 4.20 1.74
C ARG A 64 25.10 5.33 0.71
N GLY A 65 25.42 6.52 1.18
CA GLY A 65 25.57 7.67 0.30
C GLY A 65 26.84 7.63 -0.55
N GLN A 66 26.81 8.39 -1.65
CA GLN A 66 27.90 8.62 -2.57
C GLN A 66 27.99 10.13 -2.90
N ARG A 67 29.04 10.55 -3.61
CA ARG A 67 29.30 11.99 -3.87
C ARG A 67 28.11 12.72 -4.53
N GLN A 68 27.45 12.08 -5.49
CA GLN A 68 26.31 12.63 -6.24
C GLN A 68 24.95 12.22 -5.66
N GLN A 69 24.93 11.34 -4.66
CA GLN A 69 23.73 10.83 -4.01
C GLN A 69 23.98 10.81 -2.51
N GLN A 70 23.97 12.01 -1.91
CA GLN A 70 24.34 12.13 -0.51
C GLN A 70 23.20 11.66 0.41
N THR A 71 23.57 11.21 1.61
CA THR A 71 22.64 10.79 2.67
C THR A 71 22.84 11.67 3.90
N PRO A 72 21.85 11.76 4.82
CA PRO A 72 21.99 12.55 6.05
C PRO A 72 23.26 12.18 6.85
N GLY A 73 23.62 10.89 6.88
CA GLY A 73 24.76 10.42 7.65
C GLY A 73 26.14 10.75 7.07
N MET A 74 26.23 11.30 5.84
CA MET A 74 27.50 11.78 5.30
C MET A 74 27.93 13.13 5.90
N TRP A 75 26.99 13.85 6.50
CA TRP A 75 27.22 15.17 7.07
C TRP A 75 27.53 15.05 8.55
N GLY A 76 28.80 15.24 8.90
CA GLY A 76 29.28 15.17 10.28
C GLY A 76 28.83 16.36 11.12
N PHE A 77 29.21 16.32 12.39
CA PHE A 77 28.84 17.34 13.38
C PHE A 77 29.24 18.76 12.94
N GLU A 78 30.48 18.96 12.51
CA GLU A 78 30.99 20.27 12.10
C GLU A 78 30.24 20.84 10.89
N GLN A 79 29.95 20.01 9.89
CA GLN A 79 29.21 20.45 8.71
C GLN A 79 27.77 20.83 9.06
N ARG A 80 27.10 20.04 9.91
CA ARG A 80 25.74 20.35 10.40
C ARG A 80 25.70 21.65 11.19
N GLN A 81 26.68 21.85 12.08
CA GLN A 81 26.81 23.09 12.84
C GLN A 81 27.03 24.28 11.91
N ALA A 82 27.93 24.16 10.92
CA ALA A 82 28.19 25.23 9.95
C ALA A 82 26.94 25.59 9.13
N LEU A 83 26.16 24.60 8.68
CA LEU A 83 24.89 24.83 7.98
C LEU A 83 23.89 25.60 8.86
N ARG A 84 23.74 25.19 10.13
CA ARG A 84 22.87 25.85 11.10
C ARG A 84 23.27 27.29 11.35
N GLU A 85 24.54 27.54 11.67
CA GLU A 85 25.04 28.88 11.97
C GLU A 85 24.91 29.80 10.76
N MET A 86 25.17 29.27 9.56
CA MET A 86 25.00 30.02 8.32
C MET A 86 23.55 30.38 8.06
N ALA A 87 22.62 29.46 8.27
CA ALA A 87 21.19 29.73 8.16
C ALA A 87 20.74 30.78 9.20
N ASP A 88 21.17 30.65 10.45
CA ASP A 88 20.86 31.60 11.54
C ASP A 88 21.35 33.02 11.21
N VAL A 89 22.60 33.17 10.77
CA VAL A 89 23.21 34.47 10.44
C VAL A 89 22.49 35.13 9.25
N ASN A 90 22.12 34.35 8.23
CA ASN A 90 21.45 34.87 7.05
C ASN A 90 19.92 34.93 7.19
N LYS A 91 19.37 34.46 8.33
CA LYS A 91 17.93 34.34 8.59
C LYS A 91 17.20 33.54 7.49
N VAL A 92 17.82 32.46 7.05
CA VAL A 92 17.25 31.52 6.08
C VAL A 92 16.58 30.37 6.81
N ASN A 93 15.34 30.07 6.46
CA ASN A 93 14.65 28.91 7.01
C ASN A 93 15.11 27.63 6.30
N LEU A 94 15.53 26.63 7.07
CA LEU A 94 15.90 25.33 6.51
C LEU A 94 14.78 24.32 6.74
N THR A 95 14.50 23.51 5.73
CA THR A 95 13.70 22.28 5.83
C THR A 95 14.54 21.11 5.35
N THR A 96 14.05 19.89 5.53
CA THR A 96 14.79 18.69 5.10
C THR A 96 13.90 17.82 4.25
N HIS A 97 14.43 17.32 3.15
CA HIS A 97 13.80 16.26 2.37
C HIS A 97 14.54 14.96 2.62
N ALA A 98 13.84 13.93 3.08
CA ALA A 98 14.41 12.60 3.27
C ALA A 98 14.84 11.98 1.93
N SER A 99 15.34 10.75 1.97
CA SER A 99 15.87 10.10 0.77
C SER A 99 14.85 10.05 -0.37
N TYR A 100 15.20 10.56 -1.56
CA TYR A 100 14.35 10.42 -2.76
C TYR A 100 14.22 8.97 -3.21
N GLY A 101 15.24 8.15 -2.93
CA GLY A 101 15.30 6.73 -3.28
C GLY A 101 14.43 5.83 -2.42
N ILE A 102 13.65 6.40 -1.50
CA ILE A 102 12.78 5.69 -0.58
C ILE A 102 11.39 6.31 -0.70
N GLY A 103 10.44 5.52 -1.17
CA GLY A 103 9.04 5.85 -1.23
C GLY A 103 8.21 4.64 -0.81
N GLY A 104 7.02 4.88 -0.30
CA GLY A 104 6.12 3.83 0.17
C GLY A 104 6.58 3.19 1.48
N MET A 105 5.85 3.45 2.55
CA MET A 105 6.11 2.93 3.89
C MET A 105 5.41 1.59 4.20
N ALA A 106 4.70 1.01 3.23
CA ALA A 106 4.17 -0.34 3.30
C ALA A 106 5.24 -1.41 3.02
N GLY A 107 6.26 -1.07 2.24
CA GLY A 107 7.37 -1.92 1.85
C GLY A 107 7.11 -2.85 0.67
N GLN A 108 6.33 -2.39 -0.32
CA GLN A 108 6.03 -3.14 -1.53
C GLN A 108 7.24 -3.19 -2.49
N ASP A 109 7.57 -4.37 -3.00
CA ASP A 109 8.55 -4.58 -4.07
C ASP A 109 7.90 -4.50 -5.48
N GLN A 110 8.73 -4.58 -6.53
CA GLN A 110 8.23 -4.54 -7.91
C GLN A 110 7.30 -5.70 -8.30
N GLN A 111 7.36 -6.83 -7.58
CA GLN A 111 6.52 -8.00 -7.80
C GLN A 111 5.17 -7.88 -7.06
N GLY A 112 5.06 -6.89 -6.16
CA GLY A 112 3.89 -6.61 -5.34
C GLY A 112 3.94 -7.25 -3.95
N ASN A 113 5.02 -7.97 -3.60
CA ASN A 113 5.21 -8.52 -2.25
C ASN A 113 5.60 -7.41 -1.29
N PHE A 114 5.39 -7.64 0.00
CA PHE A 114 5.74 -6.70 1.05
C PHE A 114 6.86 -7.25 1.94
N SER A 115 7.88 -6.44 2.21
CA SER A 115 9.01 -6.80 3.07
C SER A 115 9.08 -5.90 4.31
N ASP A 116 9.09 -6.55 5.48
CA ASP A 116 9.29 -5.89 6.77
C ASP A 116 10.72 -5.33 6.90
N GLU A 117 11.70 -5.98 6.27
CA GLU A 117 13.09 -5.53 6.20
C GLU A 117 13.21 -4.23 5.42
N TYR A 118 12.64 -4.17 4.21
CA TYR A 118 12.63 -2.95 3.40
C TYR A 118 11.90 -1.82 4.12
N ARG A 119 10.74 -2.11 4.72
CA ARG A 119 9.99 -1.13 5.54
C ARG A 119 10.83 -0.58 6.68
N LYS A 120 11.55 -1.44 7.40
CA LYS A 120 12.45 -1.01 8.47
C LYS A 120 13.55 -0.10 7.94
N THR A 121 14.18 -0.45 6.82
CA THR A 121 15.18 0.40 6.18
C THR A 121 14.60 1.76 5.80
N ALA A 122 13.41 1.80 5.20
CA ALA A 122 12.73 3.06 4.85
C ALA A 122 12.49 3.96 6.06
N VAL A 123 11.95 3.41 7.15
CA VAL A 123 11.71 4.15 8.40
C VAL A 123 13.01 4.64 9.02
N ASP A 124 14.07 3.82 9.03
CA ASP A 124 15.36 4.22 9.60
C ASP A 124 16.00 5.38 8.80
N GLU A 125 15.80 5.42 7.48
CA GLU A 125 16.28 6.52 6.64
C GLU A 125 15.53 7.83 6.89
N ILE A 126 14.22 7.76 7.14
CA ILE A 126 13.44 8.92 7.62
C ILE A 126 13.97 9.39 8.97
N LYS A 127 14.26 8.46 9.91
CA LYS A 127 14.82 8.82 11.23
C LYS A 127 16.16 9.53 11.12
N ARG A 128 17.03 9.11 10.20
CA ARG A 128 18.29 9.78 9.91
C ARG A 128 18.08 11.21 9.40
N ALA A 129 17.07 11.43 8.56
CA ALA A 129 16.70 12.76 8.08
C ALA A 129 16.10 13.63 9.20
N ILE A 130 15.27 13.06 10.08
CA ILE A 130 14.74 13.76 11.27
C ILE A 130 15.87 14.23 12.18
N GLU A 131 16.88 13.39 12.43
CA GLU A 131 18.04 13.76 13.25
C GLU A 131 18.86 14.87 12.60
N PHE A 132 19.03 14.84 11.28
CA PHE A 132 19.63 15.94 10.52
C PHE A 132 18.84 17.24 10.66
N ALA A 133 17.53 17.20 10.46
CA ALA A 133 16.66 18.36 10.62
C ALA A 133 16.70 18.92 12.04
N ALA A 134 16.78 18.05 13.06
CA ALA A 134 16.89 18.47 14.46
C ALA A 134 18.19 19.24 14.74
N ASP A 135 19.31 18.81 14.13
CA ASP A 135 20.61 19.45 14.29
C ASP A 135 20.74 20.75 13.49
N VAL A 136 20.22 20.76 12.26
CA VAL A 136 20.48 21.80 11.26
C VAL A 136 19.36 22.82 11.16
N ALA A 137 18.11 22.37 11.02
CA ALA A 137 16.95 23.22 10.80
C ALA A 137 16.26 23.72 12.08
N LYS A 138 16.64 23.15 13.25
CA LYS A 138 16.01 23.44 14.55
C LYS A 138 14.48 23.24 14.54
N GLY A 139 14.01 22.24 13.82
CA GLY A 139 12.58 21.96 13.63
C GLY A 139 12.12 22.17 12.19
N GLY A 140 10.82 22.03 11.94
CA GLY A 140 10.24 22.18 10.60
C GLY A 140 9.97 20.85 9.90
N SER A 141 9.63 20.94 8.62
CA SER A 141 9.24 19.80 7.79
C SER A 141 10.43 18.88 7.47
N VAL A 142 10.12 17.58 7.52
CA VAL A 142 10.92 16.47 7.02
C VAL A 142 10.07 15.77 5.97
N VAL A 143 10.31 16.10 4.70
CA VAL A 143 9.52 15.60 3.58
C VAL A 143 9.85 14.14 3.31
N VAL A 144 8.83 13.34 3.05
CA VAL A 144 8.94 11.92 2.73
C VAL A 144 8.02 11.57 1.57
N HIS A 145 8.54 10.84 0.59
CA HIS A 145 7.75 10.37 -0.53
C HIS A 145 6.72 9.32 -0.07
N THR A 146 5.47 9.46 -0.52
CA THR A 146 4.49 8.37 -0.47
C THR A 146 4.71 7.39 -1.63
N GLY A 147 3.73 6.53 -1.91
CA GLY A 147 3.83 5.47 -2.92
C GLY A 147 3.68 4.09 -2.30
N GLU A 148 2.67 3.91 -1.45
CA GLU A 148 2.55 2.75 -0.55
C GLU A 148 2.43 1.43 -1.30
N TYR A 149 1.61 1.42 -2.35
CA TYR A 149 1.44 0.27 -3.21
C TYR A 149 0.81 0.70 -4.53
N ILE A 150 1.06 -0.08 -5.58
CA ILE A 150 0.43 0.09 -6.89
C ILE A 150 -1.01 -0.42 -6.81
N ARG A 151 -1.95 0.38 -7.32
CA ARG A 151 -3.37 0.01 -7.38
C ARG A 151 -4.04 0.55 -8.65
N PRO A 152 -5.13 -0.08 -9.10
CA PRO A 152 -5.95 0.47 -10.17
C PRO A 152 -6.70 1.73 -9.70
N ILE A 153 -6.62 2.81 -10.48
CA ILE A 153 -7.18 4.12 -10.13
C ILE A 153 -8.71 4.05 -10.03
N SER A 154 -9.35 3.36 -10.99
CA SER A 154 -10.81 3.21 -11.04
C SER A 154 -11.43 2.51 -9.83
N GLU A 155 -10.63 1.76 -9.06
CA GLU A 155 -11.12 0.96 -7.92
C GLU A 155 -11.11 1.73 -6.60
N GLU A 156 -10.65 2.99 -6.60
CA GLU A 156 -10.68 3.80 -5.39
C GLU A 156 -12.04 4.46 -5.12
N PRO A 157 -12.45 4.60 -3.85
CA PRO A 157 -13.74 5.19 -3.49
C PRO A 157 -13.98 6.58 -4.09
N TRP A 158 -12.93 7.40 -4.20
CA TRP A 158 -12.99 8.75 -4.76
C TRP A 158 -13.10 8.75 -6.29
N ALA A 159 -12.59 7.73 -6.98
CA ALA A 159 -12.76 7.57 -8.42
C ALA A 159 -14.15 7.03 -8.78
N ALA A 160 -14.69 6.15 -7.92
CA ALA A 160 -16.00 5.52 -8.09
C ALA A 160 -17.17 6.53 -8.02
N GLN A 161 -16.98 7.67 -7.33
CA GLN A 161 -17.95 8.77 -7.31
C GLN A 161 -17.84 9.61 -8.60
N GLY A 162 -18.46 9.12 -9.67
CA GLY A 162 -18.63 9.87 -10.92
C GLY A 162 -17.67 9.50 -12.06
N LYS A 163 -16.84 8.47 -11.91
CA LYS A 163 -15.89 7.98 -12.94
C LYS A 163 -14.96 9.08 -13.48
N LEU A 164 -14.53 9.98 -12.60
CA LEU A 164 -13.73 11.14 -13.01
C LEU A 164 -12.28 10.79 -13.35
N PHE A 165 -11.77 9.68 -12.81
CA PHE A 165 -10.41 9.21 -13.05
C PHE A 165 -10.38 7.73 -13.45
N LYS A 166 -9.60 7.41 -14.49
CA LYS A 166 -9.26 6.04 -14.89
C LYS A 166 -7.92 6.03 -15.60
N GLN A 167 -7.16 4.95 -15.43
CA GLN A 167 -5.85 4.78 -16.04
C GLN A 167 -5.93 4.54 -17.56
N TYR A 168 -6.96 3.80 -17.99
CA TYR A 168 -7.32 3.52 -19.38
C TYR A 168 -8.83 3.19 -19.44
N GLU A 169 -9.42 3.17 -20.63
CA GLU A 169 -10.87 3.04 -20.82
C GLU A 169 -11.47 1.81 -20.13
N GLU A 170 -10.88 0.64 -20.34
CA GLU A 170 -11.37 -0.64 -19.82
C GLU A 170 -10.78 -1.00 -18.44
N GLU A 171 -10.19 -0.04 -17.72
CA GLU A 171 -9.63 -0.29 -16.38
C GLU A 171 -10.70 -0.82 -15.40
N PRO A 172 -11.91 -0.23 -15.28
CA PRO A 172 -12.91 -0.70 -14.32
C PRO A 172 -13.30 -2.17 -14.51
N GLU A 173 -13.29 -2.66 -15.76
CA GLU A 173 -13.65 -4.04 -16.09
C GLU A 173 -12.46 -5.00 -15.98
N ARG A 174 -11.22 -4.52 -16.18
CA ARG A 174 -10.01 -5.36 -16.27
C ARG A 174 -9.04 -5.19 -15.12
N ALA A 175 -9.36 -4.33 -14.15
CA ALA A 175 -8.51 -4.03 -13.02
C ALA A 175 -8.04 -5.31 -12.31
N ILE A 176 -6.80 -5.25 -11.83
CA ILE A 176 -6.15 -6.34 -11.11
C ILE A 176 -6.10 -5.97 -9.64
N VAL A 177 -6.70 -6.79 -8.81
CA VAL A 177 -6.60 -6.70 -7.34
C VAL A 177 -5.76 -7.85 -6.82
N ARG A 178 -5.07 -7.63 -5.70
CA ARG A 178 -4.09 -8.57 -5.16
C ARG A 178 -4.47 -9.01 -3.76
N LEU A 179 -4.20 -10.29 -3.49
CA LEU A 179 -4.24 -10.88 -2.16
C LEU A 179 -2.83 -11.20 -1.71
N VAL A 180 -2.60 -11.04 -0.41
CA VAL A 180 -1.33 -11.34 0.23
C VAL A 180 -1.53 -12.22 1.45
N ASP A 181 -0.52 -13.00 1.79
CA ASP A 181 -0.46 -13.72 3.06
C ASP A 181 -0.08 -12.74 4.17
N ASP A 182 -0.94 -12.58 5.18
CA ASP A 182 -0.74 -11.61 6.26
C ASP A 182 0.46 -11.92 7.17
N ARG A 183 1.01 -13.15 7.10
CA ARG A 183 2.18 -13.57 7.88
C ARG A 183 3.49 -13.23 7.18
N THR A 184 3.51 -13.30 5.85
CA THR A 184 4.75 -13.20 5.06
C THR A 184 4.81 -11.97 4.16
N GLY A 185 3.68 -11.32 3.88
CA GLY A 185 3.57 -10.23 2.92
C GLY A 185 3.68 -10.68 1.45
N GLN A 186 3.77 -12.00 1.18
CA GLN A 186 3.87 -12.51 -0.18
C GLN A 186 2.53 -12.45 -0.90
N VAL A 187 2.55 -12.11 -2.19
CA VAL A 187 1.37 -12.15 -3.06
C VAL A 187 0.95 -13.60 -3.26
N LEU A 188 -0.28 -13.91 -2.84
CA LEU A 188 -0.90 -15.23 -3.02
C LEU A 188 -1.53 -15.34 -4.40
N GLN A 189 -2.29 -14.31 -4.80
CA GLN A 189 -3.05 -14.33 -6.04
C GLN A 189 -3.29 -12.92 -6.58
N GLN A 190 -3.28 -12.81 -7.91
CA GLN A 190 -3.75 -11.64 -8.64
C GLN A 190 -5.09 -12.00 -9.27
N ILE A 191 -6.13 -11.25 -8.93
CA ILE A 191 -7.49 -11.46 -9.43
C ILE A 191 -7.80 -10.39 -10.46
N ARG A 192 -8.24 -10.80 -11.64
CA ARG A 192 -8.73 -9.90 -12.68
C ARG A 192 -10.24 -9.80 -12.57
N LYS A 193 -10.80 -8.59 -12.55
CA LYS A 193 -12.26 -8.41 -12.40
C LYS A 193 -13.09 -9.06 -13.52
N ASN A 194 -12.53 -9.19 -14.72
CA ASN A 194 -13.19 -9.87 -15.83
C ASN A 194 -13.09 -11.41 -15.80
N GLN A 195 -12.51 -11.99 -14.74
CA GLN A 195 -12.43 -13.44 -14.59
C GLN A 195 -13.80 -14.00 -14.19
N ILE A 196 -14.25 -15.02 -14.93
CA ILE A 196 -15.47 -15.77 -14.62
C ILE A 196 -15.11 -16.98 -13.76
N VAL A 197 -15.85 -17.20 -12.67
CA VAL A 197 -15.69 -18.36 -11.79
C VAL A 197 -16.98 -19.18 -11.80
N ALA A 198 -16.87 -20.49 -12.02
CA ALA A 198 -18.01 -21.38 -11.88
C ALA A 198 -18.19 -21.79 -10.42
N ARG A 199 -19.41 -21.65 -9.87
CA ARG A 199 -19.75 -22.12 -8.51
C ARG A 199 -21.09 -22.84 -8.50
N ALA A 200 -21.29 -23.65 -7.47
CA ALA A 200 -22.60 -24.23 -7.22
C ALA A 200 -23.64 -23.15 -6.87
N VAL A 201 -24.87 -23.36 -7.34
CA VAL A 201 -26.03 -22.69 -6.76
C VAL A 201 -26.30 -23.34 -5.41
N TRP A 202 -26.42 -22.55 -4.34
CA TRP A 202 -26.60 -23.08 -2.99
C TRP A 202 -28.08 -23.33 -2.68
N ASN A 203 -28.36 -24.46 -2.03
CA ASN A 203 -29.71 -24.85 -1.62
C ASN A 203 -30.22 -23.92 -0.51
N LYS A 204 -31.34 -23.24 -0.77
CA LYS A 204 -31.97 -22.27 0.14
C LYS A 204 -33.46 -22.53 0.23
N SER A 205 -34.05 -22.24 1.38
CA SER A 205 -35.49 -22.37 1.57
C SER A 205 -36.26 -21.38 0.69
N ASP A 206 -37.33 -21.84 0.05
CA ASP A 206 -38.25 -21.04 -0.75
C ASP A 206 -39.39 -20.41 0.07
N ARG A 207 -39.57 -20.86 1.32
CA ARG A 207 -40.65 -20.48 2.23
C ARG A 207 -40.24 -20.47 3.70
N ASP A 208 -41.10 -19.94 4.55
CA ASP A 208 -40.92 -19.97 6.00
C ASP A 208 -41.53 -21.25 6.57
N PHE A 209 -40.82 -21.91 7.50
CA PHE A 209 -41.35 -23.06 8.25
C PHE A 209 -40.61 -23.27 9.57
N THR A 210 -41.12 -24.16 10.41
CA THR A 210 -40.51 -24.51 11.70
C THR A 210 -40.44 -26.02 11.85
N TYR A 211 -39.37 -26.54 12.43
CA TYR A 211 -39.24 -27.95 12.78
C TYR A 211 -38.62 -28.11 14.18
N VAL A 212 -38.84 -29.28 14.79
CA VAL A 212 -38.16 -29.66 16.05
C VAL A 212 -36.84 -30.34 15.68
N SER A 213 -35.71 -29.85 16.19
CA SER A 213 -34.42 -30.46 15.90
C SER A 213 -34.29 -31.84 16.55
N GLU A 214 -33.90 -32.85 15.77
CA GLU A 214 -33.71 -34.23 16.26
C GLU A 214 -32.28 -34.51 16.74
N VAL A 215 -31.35 -33.62 16.37
CA VAL A 215 -29.92 -33.69 16.65
C VAL A 215 -29.41 -32.33 17.12
N ASP A 216 -28.24 -32.33 17.78
CA ASP A 216 -27.52 -31.11 18.07
C ASP A 216 -26.83 -30.60 16.79
N ASN A 217 -26.96 -29.31 16.51
CA ASN A 217 -26.16 -28.61 15.50
C ASN A 217 -25.48 -27.37 16.13
N PRO A 218 -24.27 -27.52 16.68
CA PRO A 218 -23.57 -26.44 17.36
C PRO A 218 -23.20 -25.28 16.43
N GLU A 219 -23.01 -25.51 15.13
CA GLU A 219 -22.64 -24.48 14.14
C GLU A 219 -23.70 -23.39 13.97
N ILE A 220 -24.97 -23.72 14.24
CA ILE A 220 -26.08 -22.77 14.24
C ILE A 220 -26.69 -22.59 15.63
N GLY A 221 -26.01 -23.07 16.68
CA GLY A 221 -26.45 -22.97 18.08
C GLY A 221 -27.75 -23.72 18.40
N VAL A 222 -28.10 -24.74 17.62
CA VAL A 222 -29.33 -25.53 17.77
C VAL A 222 -29.03 -26.78 18.60
N ARG A 223 -29.88 -27.08 19.58
CA ARG A 223 -29.85 -28.33 20.35
C ARG A 223 -31.01 -29.23 19.96
N LYS A 224 -30.85 -30.51 20.21
CA LYS A 224 -31.93 -31.49 20.11
C LYS A 224 -33.12 -31.06 20.96
N GLY A 225 -34.29 -31.02 20.33
CA GLY A 225 -35.56 -30.58 20.94
C GLY A 225 -35.89 -29.11 20.70
N ASP A 226 -34.98 -28.30 20.16
CA ASP A 226 -35.25 -26.90 19.86
C ASP A 226 -36.24 -26.74 18.70
N ASN A 227 -37.13 -25.75 18.79
CA ASN A 227 -37.96 -25.32 17.67
C ASN A 227 -37.14 -24.38 16.78
N VAL A 228 -36.66 -24.91 15.65
CA VAL A 228 -35.85 -24.17 14.68
C VAL A 228 -36.76 -23.51 13.66
N HIS A 229 -36.69 -22.19 13.57
CA HIS A 229 -37.42 -21.42 12.57
C HIS A 229 -36.53 -21.15 11.34
N VAL A 230 -36.99 -21.62 10.18
CA VAL A 230 -36.36 -21.43 8.87
C VAL A 230 -37.13 -20.36 8.12
N ARG A 231 -36.42 -19.34 7.67
CA ARG A 231 -36.97 -18.28 6.84
C ARG A 231 -36.66 -18.53 5.37
N LYS A 232 -37.48 -18.01 4.47
CA LYS A 232 -37.18 -17.95 3.05
C LYS A 232 -35.80 -17.31 2.85
N GLY A 233 -34.94 -18.01 2.12
CA GLY A 233 -33.55 -17.62 1.85
C GLY A 233 -32.51 -18.19 2.82
N ASP A 234 -32.91 -18.81 3.95
CA ASP A 234 -31.99 -19.54 4.81
C ASP A 234 -31.41 -20.76 4.08
N TYR A 235 -30.14 -21.08 4.33
CA TYR A 235 -29.51 -22.30 3.81
C TYR A 235 -30.12 -23.54 4.47
N ILE A 236 -30.43 -24.54 3.66
CA ILE A 236 -31.00 -25.81 4.11
C ILE A 236 -30.28 -27.01 3.47
N ASP A 237 -30.22 -28.13 4.18
CA ASP A 237 -29.78 -29.40 3.61
C ASP A 237 -30.89 -30.07 2.77
N TYR A 238 -30.60 -31.27 2.24
CA TYR A 238 -31.56 -32.03 1.43
C TYR A 238 -32.74 -32.60 2.24
N GLU A 239 -32.70 -32.51 3.57
CA GLU A 239 -33.77 -32.90 4.49
C GLU A 239 -34.56 -31.69 5.02
N ASN A 240 -34.37 -30.51 4.42
CA ASN A 240 -34.96 -29.22 4.82
C ASN A 240 -34.59 -28.79 6.25
N LYS A 241 -33.43 -29.21 6.77
CA LYS A 241 -32.90 -28.71 8.04
C LYS A 241 -32.04 -27.49 7.79
N LYS A 242 -32.14 -26.49 8.66
CA LYS A 242 -31.33 -25.27 8.57
C LYS A 242 -29.87 -25.63 8.80
N VAL A 243 -28.99 -25.06 7.98
CA VAL A 243 -27.54 -25.25 8.08
C VAL A 243 -26.82 -23.90 8.10
N SER A 244 -25.61 -23.87 8.66
CA SER A 244 -24.76 -22.69 8.61
C SER A 244 -24.29 -22.41 7.18
N PHE A 245 -23.68 -21.24 6.97
CA PHE A 245 -23.02 -20.95 5.70
C PHE A 245 -21.98 -22.04 5.37
N ASP A 246 -21.14 -22.45 6.32
CA ASP A 246 -20.10 -23.45 6.07
C ASP A 246 -20.66 -24.85 5.80
N GLN A 247 -21.84 -25.16 6.33
CA GLN A 247 -22.53 -26.45 6.12
C GLN A 247 -23.47 -26.47 4.90
N ARG A 248 -23.59 -25.37 4.15
CA ARG A 248 -24.52 -25.29 3.02
C ARG A 248 -24.23 -26.33 1.94
N VAL A 249 -25.27 -26.81 1.26
CA VAL A 249 -25.18 -27.82 0.21
C VAL A 249 -25.58 -27.25 -1.15
N PRO A 250 -25.04 -27.75 -2.27
CA PRO A 250 -25.46 -27.31 -3.59
C PRO A 250 -26.92 -27.70 -3.88
N GLU A 251 -27.59 -26.93 -4.72
CA GLU A 251 -28.92 -27.25 -5.21
C GLU A 251 -28.86 -28.46 -6.13
N TYR A 252 -29.64 -29.49 -5.79
CA TYR A 252 -29.75 -30.72 -6.58
C TYR A 252 -30.96 -30.65 -7.52
N ASN A 253 -30.73 -30.87 -8.80
CA ASN A 253 -31.80 -30.96 -9.80
C ASN A 253 -32.14 -32.45 -10.07
N PRO A 254 -33.33 -32.92 -9.64
CA PRO A 254 -33.72 -34.30 -9.83
C PRO A 254 -34.07 -34.65 -11.29
N GLU A 255 -34.44 -33.67 -12.12
CA GLU A 255 -34.79 -33.90 -13.53
C GLU A 255 -33.54 -34.23 -14.36
N THR A 256 -32.43 -33.57 -14.08
CA THR A 256 -31.15 -33.77 -14.77
C THR A 256 -30.19 -34.69 -14.01
N ASN A 257 -30.57 -35.12 -12.80
CA ASN A 257 -29.72 -35.87 -11.87
C ASN A 257 -28.32 -35.23 -11.68
N SER A 258 -28.29 -33.89 -11.55
CA SER A 258 -27.06 -33.11 -11.46
C SER A 258 -27.20 -31.95 -10.49
N PHE A 259 -26.07 -31.39 -10.04
CA PHE A 259 -26.06 -30.16 -9.24
C PHE A 259 -26.05 -28.93 -10.14
N ASN A 260 -26.81 -27.90 -9.76
CA ASN A 260 -26.85 -26.65 -10.50
C ASN A 260 -25.57 -25.85 -10.27
N ILE A 261 -24.99 -25.34 -11.36
CA ILE A 261 -23.83 -24.45 -11.34
C ILE A 261 -24.20 -23.12 -11.99
N THR A 262 -23.60 -22.04 -11.50
CA THR A 262 -23.72 -20.70 -12.06
C THR A 262 -22.35 -20.12 -12.35
N ARG A 263 -22.30 -19.19 -13.31
CA ARG A 263 -21.12 -18.39 -13.61
C ARG A 263 -21.19 -17.12 -12.77
N GLN A 264 -20.22 -16.95 -11.88
CA GLN A 264 -20.05 -15.74 -11.10
C GLN A 264 -19.02 -14.81 -11.75
N THR A 265 -19.26 -13.53 -11.57
CA THR A 265 -18.45 -12.39 -11.98
C THR A 265 -17.94 -11.67 -10.73
N TRP A 266 -17.10 -10.65 -10.92
CA TRP A 266 -16.61 -9.83 -9.80
C TRP A 266 -17.74 -9.22 -8.95
N ASP A 267 -18.82 -8.76 -9.58
CA ASP A 267 -19.95 -8.13 -8.88
C ASP A 267 -20.64 -9.09 -7.90
N ASP A 268 -20.66 -10.39 -8.21
CA ASP A 268 -21.17 -11.41 -7.29
C ASP A 268 -20.33 -11.50 -6.01
N PHE A 269 -19.01 -11.30 -6.10
CA PHE A 269 -18.12 -11.28 -4.94
C PHE A 269 -18.18 -9.97 -4.17
N VAL A 270 -18.45 -8.85 -4.85
CA VAL A 270 -18.76 -7.57 -4.19
C VAL A 270 -20.02 -7.71 -3.33
N GLU A 271 -21.07 -8.31 -3.89
CA GLU A 271 -22.31 -8.56 -3.17
C GLU A 271 -22.14 -9.57 -2.02
N GLU A 272 -21.37 -10.65 -2.25
CA GLU A 272 -21.05 -11.62 -1.19
C GLU A 272 -20.31 -10.96 -0.02
N ALA A 273 -19.30 -10.12 -0.31
CA ALA A 273 -18.58 -9.37 0.72
C ALA A 273 -19.52 -8.40 1.46
N ARG A 274 -20.42 -7.71 0.76
CA ARG A 274 -21.42 -6.81 1.36
C ARG A 274 -22.32 -7.55 2.35
N ILE A 275 -22.93 -8.65 1.92
CA ILE A 275 -23.84 -9.46 2.75
C ILE A 275 -23.11 -9.97 4.00
N ARG A 276 -21.88 -10.48 3.85
CA ARG A 276 -21.07 -10.96 4.98
C ARG A 276 -20.77 -9.84 5.98
N ASN A 277 -20.37 -8.67 5.49
CA ASN A 277 -20.10 -7.52 6.36
C ASN A 277 -21.36 -7.01 7.07
N GLU A 278 -22.53 -7.04 6.42
CA GLU A 278 -23.80 -6.68 7.05
C GLU A 278 -24.21 -7.66 8.15
N GLN A 279 -23.99 -8.96 7.91
CA GLN A 279 -24.20 -9.98 8.94
C GLN A 279 -23.26 -9.75 10.13
N LEU A 280 -21.97 -9.62 9.88
CA LEU A 280 -20.97 -9.39 10.92
C LEU A 280 -21.25 -8.10 11.71
N ALA A 281 -21.65 -7.03 11.02
CA ALA A 281 -22.05 -5.76 11.65
C ALA A 281 -23.26 -5.95 12.60
N ARG A 282 -24.27 -6.75 12.20
CA ARG A 282 -25.40 -7.11 13.07
C ARG A 282 -24.95 -7.91 14.29
N GLU A 283 -24.09 -8.89 14.11
CA GLU A 283 -23.54 -9.73 15.20
C GLU A 283 -22.73 -8.89 16.21
N ARG A 284 -21.93 -7.95 15.69
CA ARG A 284 -21.12 -7.00 16.48
C ARG A 284 -21.92 -5.80 17.01
N LYS A 285 -23.20 -5.65 16.64
CA LYS A 285 -24.07 -4.51 16.98
C LYS A 285 -23.50 -3.14 16.59
N VAL A 286 -22.89 -3.08 15.41
CA VAL A 286 -22.32 -1.86 14.82
C VAL A 286 -22.88 -1.63 13.43
N THR A 287 -22.71 -0.44 12.86
CA THR A 287 -22.95 -0.21 11.42
C THR A 287 -21.83 -0.80 10.58
N VAL A 288 -22.08 -1.08 9.30
CA VAL A 288 -21.03 -1.55 8.36
C VAL A 288 -19.87 -0.54 8.26
N SER A 289 -20.18 0.76 8.31
CA SER A 289 -19.16 1.81 8.34
C SER A 289 -18.28 1.74 9.59
N GLN A 290 -18.88 1.47 10.75
CA GLN A 290 -18.14 1.29 12.01
C GLN A 290 -17.38 -0.04 12.04
N LEU A 291 -17.91 -1.09 11.43
CA LEU A 291 -17.23 -2.39 11.33
C LEU A 291 -15.85 -2.23 10.67
N ARG A 292 -15.79 -1.50 9.56
CA ARG A 292 -14.53 -1.24 8.84
C ARG A 292 -13.47 -0.53 9.71
N SER A 293 -13.88 0.33 10.63
CA SER A 293 -12.96 1.12 11.46
C SER A 293 -12.62 0.51 12.81
N LEU A 294 -13.55 -0.25 13.41
CA LEU A 294 -13.40 -0.89 14.71
C LEU A 294 -12.86 -2.32 14.60
N TYR A 295 -13.22 -3.04 13.54
CA TYR A 295 -12.83 -4.43 13.29
C TYR A 295 -12.26 -4.60 11.87
N PRO A 296 -11.20 -3.85 11.50
CA PRO A 296 -10.66 -3.85 10.14
C PRO A 296 -10.15 -5.23 9.67
N ASP A 297 -9.66 -6.05 10.61
CA ASP A 297 -9.17 -7.40 10.33
C ASP A 297 -10.34 -8.40 10.06
N GLU A 298 -11.54 -8.13 10.58
CA GLU A 298 -12.72 -9.00 10.37
C GLU A 298 -13.59 -8.57 9.18
N TYR A 299 -13.56 -7.28 8.82
CA TYR A 299 -14.21 -6.76 7.62
C TYR A 299 -13.74 -7.56 6.39
N ARG A 300 -14.61 -7.92 5.45
CA ARG A 300 -14.26 -8.71 4.26
C ARG A 300 -14.29 -7.87 2.99
N THR A 301 -13.23 -7.93 2.20
CA THR A 301 -13.20 -7.28 0.86
C THR A 301 -13.70 -8.23 -0.22
N PRO A 302 -14.07 -7.73 -1.42
CA PRO A 302 -14.48 -8.58 -2.53
C PRO A 302 -13.40 -9.60 -2.95
N GLU A 303 -12.13 -9.22 -2.94
CA GLU A 303 -11.01 -10.14 -3.22
C GLU A 303 -10.86 -11.23 -2.15
N GLU A 304 -11.08 -10.91 -0.88
CA GLU A 304 -11.08 -11.91 0.19
C GLU A 304 -12.29 -12.86 0.08
N ALA A 305 -13.45 -12.35 -0.35
CA ALA A 305 -14.62 -13.17 -0.64
C ALA A 305 -14.37 -14.11 -1.84
N PHE A 306 -13.73 -13.62 -2.90
CA PHE A 306 -13.28 -14.42 -4.04
C PHE A 306 -12.36 -15.56 -3.57
N MET A 307 -11.35 -15.25 -2.74
CA MET A 307 -10.42 -16.26 -2.23
C MET A 307 -11.11 -17.32 -1.38
N ALA A 308 -11.99 -16.87 -0.48
CA ALA A 308 -12.78 -17.78 0.33
C ALA A 308 -13.62 -18.72 -0.55
N ALA A 309 -14.22 -18.19 -1.61
CA ALA A 309 -15.01 -18.97 -2.55
C ALA A 309 -14.23 -20.05 -3.30
N THR A 310 -13.02 -19.73 -3.78
CA THR A 310 -12.18 -20.67 -4.53
C THR A 310 -11.56 -21.74 -3.64
N THR A 311 -11.02 -21.33 -2.49
CA THR A 311 -10.41 -22.25 -1.51
C THR A 311 -11.42 -23.19 -0.87
N GLU A 312 -12.61 -22.70 -0.51
CA GLU A 312 -13.68 -23.53 0.06
C GLU A 312 -14.10 -24.66 -0.90
N SER A 313 -14.16 -24.37 -2.20
CA SER A 313 -14.52 -25.38 -3.20
C SER A 313 -13.45 -26.49 -3.25
N GLN A 314 -12.17 -26.13 -3.18
CA GLN A 314 -11.05 -27.08 -3.17
C GLN A 314 -11.00 -27.88 -1.86
N GLU A 315 -11.24 -27.22 -0.72
CA GLU A 315 -11.33 -27.86 0.60
C GLU A 315 -12.43 -28.94 0.60
N ARG A 316 -13.64 -28.61 0.13
CA ARG A 316 -14.76 -29.56 0.08
C ARG A 316 -14.49 -30.75 -0.83
N VAL A 317 -13.82 -30.54 -1.97
CA VAL A 317 -13.41 -31.65 -2.86
C VAL A 317 -12.43 -32.56 -2.14
N ALA A 318 -11.43 -32.00 -1.45
CA ALA A 318 -10.46 -32.77 -0.69
C ALA A 318 -11.12 -33.57 0.45
N LEU A 319 -12.01 -32.94 1.22
CA LEU A 319 -12.80 -33.61 2.25
C LEU A 319 -13.71 -34.71 1.69
N GLY A 320 -14.29 -34.51 0.51
CA GLY A 320 -15.10 -35.51 -0.19
C GLY A 320 -14.28 -36.76 -0.54
N TRP A 321 -13.09 -36.58 -1.10
CA TRP A 321 -12.16 -37.69 -1.37
C TRP A 321 -11.68 -38.36 -0.09
N ALA A 322 -11.28 -37.59 0.93
CA ALA A 322 -10.89 -38.12 2.21
C ALA A 322 -11.99 -38.98 2.82
N GLY A 323 -13.25 -38.52 2.77
CA GLY A 323 -14.42 -39.27 3.24
C GLY A 323 -14.68 -40.55 2.45
N GLN A 324 -14.49 -40.53 1.12
CA GLN A 324 -14.58 -41.74 0.29
C GLN A 324 -13.51 -42.76 0.68
N TYR A 325 -12.23 -42.39 0.68
CA TYR A 325 -11.14 -43.32 1.02
C TYR A 325 -11.19 -43.77 2.49
N SER A 326 -11.67 -42.92 3.42
CA SER A 326 -11.85 -43.31 4.82
C SER A 326 -12.87 -44.44 4.99
N ARG A 327 -13.93 -44.46 4.15
CA ARG A 327 -14.91 -45.54 4.15
C ARG A 327 -14.28 -46.85 3.65
N THR A 328 -13.59 -46.81 2.52
CA THR A 328 -12.91 -48.00 1.98
C THR A 328 -11.84 -48.51 2.93
N LEU A 329 -11.08 -47.60 3.55
CA LEU A 329 -10.06 -47.93 4.56
C LEU A 329 -10.66 -48.65 5.77
N LYS A 330 -11.81 -48.18 6.26
CA LYS A 330 -12.55 -48.84 7.34
C LYS A 330 -12.99 -50.26 6.94
N ASP A 331 -13.48 -50.42 5.72
CA ASP A 331 -13.89 -51.73 5.20
C ASP A 331 -12.68 -52.66 5.02
N ASN A 332 -11.55 -52.15 4.54
CA ASN A 332 -10.31 -52.91 4.38
C ASN A 332 -9.70 -53.33 5.72
N PHE A 333 -9.76 -52.49 6.76
CA PHE A 333 -9.38 -52.91 8.12
C PHE A 333 -10.25 -54.08 8.62
N LYS A 334 -11.56 -53.99 8.41
CA LYS A 334 -12.50 -55.06 8.78
C LYS A 334 -12.22 -56.34 7.99
N ASN A 335 -11.99 -56.23 6.69
CA ASN A 335 -11.66 -57.37 5.82
C ASN A 335 -10.33 -58.01 6.23
N LEU A 336 -9.30 -57.21 6.54
CA LEU A 336 -8.02 -57.73 7.01
C LEU A 336 -8.17 -58.50 8.33
N GLU A 337 -9.01 -58.03 9.26
CA GLU A 337 -9.31 -58.78 10.48
C GLU A 337 -10.01 -60.11 10.20
N MET A 338 -10.96 -60.12 9.25
CA MET A 338 -11.64 -61.35 8.82
C MET A 338 -10.67 -62.34 8.16
N VAL A 339 -9.81 -61.88 7.25
CA VAL A 339 -8.83 -62.72 6.56
C VAL A 339 -7.80 -63.28 7.55
N LYS A 340 -7.36 -62.51 8.55
CA LYS A 340 -6.51 -63.03 9.65
C LYS A 340 -7.18 -64.16 10.42
N LYS A 341 -8.44 -64.00 10.82
CA LYS A 341 -9.20 -65.05 11.52
C LYS A 341 -9.38 -66.30 10.65
N ALA A 342 -9.62 -66.11 9.35
CA ALA A 342 -9.70 -67.21 8.40
C ALA A 342 -8.35 -67.94 8.28
N LYS A 343 -7.25 -67.20 8.16
CA LYS A 343 -5.90 -67.77 8.09
C LYS A 343 -5.58 -68.60 9.34
N ASP A 344 -5.86 -68.08 10.54
CA ASP A 344 -5.63 -68.82 11.79
C ASP A 344 -6.41 -70.15 11.84
N TYR A 345 -7.62 -70.19 11.26
CA TYR A 345 -8.41 -71.40 11.15
C TYR A 345 -7.81 -72.38 10.12
N TRP A 346 -7.48 -71.90 8.93
CA TRP A 346 -6.91 -72.71 7.85
C TRP A 346 -5.53 -73.25 8.19
N ASP A 347 -4.65 -72.46 8.81
CA ASP A 347 -3.32 -72.90 9.28
C ASP A 347 -3.45 -74.10 10.25
N LYS A 348 -4.45 -74.08 11.16
CA LYS A 348 -4.72 -75.19 12.09
C LYS A 348 -5.28 -76.42 11.39
N LEU A 349 -6.19 -76.22 10.43
CA LEU A 349 -6.82 -77.30 9.68
C LEU A 349 -5.81 -77.98 8.75
N GLU A 350 -5.03 -77.21 7.99
CA GLU A 350 -3.98 -77.70 7.09
C GLU A 350 -2.88 -78.46 7.84
N ALA A 351 -2.53 -78.03 9.07
CA ALA A 351 -1.58 -78.75 9.91
C ALA A 351 -2.05 -80.17 10.31
N SER A 352 -3.37 -80.43 10.28
CA SER A 352 -3.94 -81.73 10.63
C SER A 352 -4.08 -82.71 9.46
N ILE A 353 -3.74 -82.28 8.23
CA ILE A 353 -4.00 -83.02 7.00
C ILE A 353 -2.67 -83.39 6.31
N PRO A 354 -2.49 -84.65 5.87
CA PRO A 354 -1.30 -85.06 5.11
C PRO A 354 -1.10 -84.22 3.84
N GLU A 355 0.15 -83.91 3.51
CA GLU A 355 0.52 -82.98 2.42
C GLU A 355 -0.07 -83.35 1.05
N ASP A 356 -0.19 -84.64 0.76
CA ASP A 356 -0.72 -85.17 -0.49
C ASP A 356 -2.26 -85.14 -0.58
N GLU A 357 -2.94 -84.81 0.52
CA GLU A 357 -4.40 -84.71 0.64
C GLU A 357 -4.92 -83.29 0.82
N LYS A 358 -4.05 -82.31 1.10
CA LYS A 358 -4.42 -80.89 1.31
C LYS A 358 -5.14 -80.24 0.13
N TRP A 359 -5.05 -80.79 -1.09
CA TRP A 359 -5.81 -80.26 -2.23
C TRP A 359 -7.31 -80.62 -2.16
N LYS A 360 -7.69 -81.69 -1.43
CA LYS A 360 -9.09 -82.16 -1.33
C LYS A 360 -9.98 -81.24 -0.49
N ILE A 361 -9.41 -80.47 0.44
CA ILE A 361 -10.17 -79.49 1.25
C ILE A 361 -10.64 -78.27 0.43
N MET A 362 -9.96 -77.94 -0.68
CA MET A 362 -10.39 -76.89 -1.59
C MET A 362 -11.72 -77.23 -2.30
N GLU A 363 -12.06 -78.51 -2.40
CA GLU A 363 -13.31 -78.98 -3.01
C GLU A 363 -14.45 -79.10 -1.99
N ARG A 364 -14.16 -79.59 -0.77
CA ARG A 364 -15.15 -79.79 0.30
C ARG A 364 -15.64 -78.49 0.92
N ASP A 365 -14.73 -77.56 1.17
CA ASP A 365 -14.98 -76.38 2.01
C ASP A 365 -15.05 -75.07 1.17
N GLN A 366 -15.29 -75.22 -0.14
CA GLN A 366 -15.43 -74.15 -1.14
C GLN A 366 -16.36 -72.99 -0.71
N PRO A 367 -17.50 -73.21 -0.02
CA PRO A 367 -18.36 -72.11 0.43
C PRO A 367 -17.70 -71.17 1.45
N MET A 368 -16.82 -71.70 2.31
CA MET A 368 -16.11 -70.91 3.31
C MET A 368 -14.98 -70.09 2.67
N LEU A 369 -14.28 -70.69 1.69
CA LEU A 369 -13.27 -70.01 0.86
C LEU A 369 -13.89 -68.87 0.02
N TYR A 370 -15.09 -69.06 -0.52
CA TYR A 370 -15.83 -68.02 -1.24
C TYR A 370 -16.14 -66.79 -0.37
N GLY A 371 -16.42 -67.00 0.92
CA GLY A 371 -16.63 -65.91 1.88
C GLY A 371 -15.37 -65.07 2.18
N ALA A 372 -14.18 -65.65 2.03
CA ALA A 372 -12.90 -64.99 2.34
C ALA A 372 -12.16 -64.47 1.09
N LEU A 373 -12.27 -65.15 -0.06
CA LEU A 373 -11.56 -64.85 -1.31
C LEU A 373 -12.49 -64.36 -2.44
N GLY A 374 -13.79 -64.24 -2.17
CA GLY A 374 -14.80 -63.83 -3.16
C GLY A 374 -14.88 -64.77 -4.36
N LYS A 375 -15.25 -64.23 -5.53
CA LYS A 375 -15.42 -64.99 -6.78
C LYS A 375 -14.13 -65.65 -7.30
N VAL A 376 -12.97 -65.22 -6.83
CA VAL A 376 -11.68 -65.82 -7.21
C VAL A 376 -11.59 -67.27 -6.73
N ALA A 377 -12.30 -67.62 -5.64
CA ALA A 377 -12.35 -68.98 -5.10
C ALA A 377 -12.89 -70.03 -6.09
N GLU A 378 -13.72 -69.63 -7.07
CA GLU A 378 -14.33 -70.54 -8.05
C GLU A 378 -13.35 -70.99 -9.15
N PHE A 379 -12.28 -70.22 -9.38
CA PHE A 379 -11.32 -70.44 -10.46
C PHE A 379 -9.98 -71.03 -9.98
N LEU A 380 -9.87 -71.38 -8.70
CA LEU A 380 -8.66 -71.96 -8.15
C LEU A 380 -8.42 -73.38 -8.71
N PRO A 381 -7.21 -73.70 -9.20
CA PRO A 381 -6.92 -75.01 -9.77
C PRO A 381 -7.10 -76.12 -8.73
N LYS A 382 -7.99 -77.07 -9.02
CA LYS A 382 -8.31 -78.22 -8.13
C LYS A 382 -7.38 -79.41 -8.43
N SER A 383 -6.08 -79.20 -8.36
CA SER A 383 -5.08 -80.21 -8.73
C SER A 383 -3.93 -80.28 -7.72
N LYS A 384 -3.26 -81.43 -7.67
CA LYS A 384 -2.05 -81.66 -6.87
C LYS A 384 -0.98 -80.63 -7.25
N GLY A 385 -0.56 -79.77 -6.30
CA GLY A 385 0.38 -78.66 -6.53
C GLY A 385 -0.23 -77.26 -6.59
N ALA A 386 -1.55 -77.10 -6.37
CA ALA A 386 -2.18 -75.80 -6.21
C ALA A 386 -1.80 -75.13 -4.87
N LYS A 387 -1.80 -73.79 -4.85
CA LYS A 387 -1.58 -73.01 -3.61
C LYS A 387 -2.60 -73.39 -2.54
N THR A 388 -2.17 -73.56 -1.30
CA THR A 388 -3.10 -73.89 -0.20
C THR A 388 -3.99 -72.68 0.15
N PRO A 389 -5.18 -72.91 0.75
CA PRO A 389 -6.00 -71.85 1.32
C PRO A 389 -5.20 -70.83 2.15
N SER A 390 -4.31 -71.29 3.02
CA SER A 390 -3.44 -70.42 3.82
C SER A 390 -2.50 -69.54 2.97
N GLU A 391 -1.88 -70.09 1.93
CA GLU A 391 -1.00 -69.33 1.01
C GLU A 391 -1.78 -68.30 0.18
N LEU A 392 -3.04 -68.59 -0.18
CA LEU A 392 -3.92 -67.64 -0.86
C LEU A 392 -4.34 -66.50 0.06
N LEU A 393 -4.63 -66.82 1.33
CA LEU A 393 -4.95 -65.82 2.36
C LEU A 393 -3.75 -64.94 2.69
N ASP A 394 -2.52 -65.46 2.62
CA ASP A 394 -1.30 -64.63 2.77
C ASP A 394 -1.19 -63.56 1.66
N ASN A 395 -1.45 -63.93 0.40
CA ASN A 395 -1.47 -62.95 -0.71
C ASN A 395 -2.61 -61.93 -0.51
N ALA A 396 -3.81 -62.38 -0.14
CA ALA A 396 -4.94 -61.49 0.13
C ALA A 396 -4.66 -60.54 1.32
N MET A 397 -3.96 -61.01 2.35
CA MET A 397 -3.50 -60.16 3.46
C MET A 397 -2.47 -59.13 3.01
N GLU A 398 -1.55 -59.50 2.12
CA GLU A 398 -0.57 -58.57 1.56
C GLU A 398 -1.23 -57.51 0.69
N GLU A 399 -2.16 -57.90 -0.18
CA GLU A 399 -2.97 -56.99 -0.99
C GLU A 399 -3.75 -56.00 -0.11
N LEU A 400 -4.51 -56.49 0.88
CA LEU A 400 -5.25 -55.64 1.82
C LEU A 400 -4.33 -54.71 2.62
N ARG A 401 -3.13 -55.16 3.03
CA ARG A 401 -2.15 -54.30 3.71
C ARG A 401 -1.65 -53.20 2.78
N ASN A 402 -1.41 -53.51 1.50
CA ASN A 402 -1.00 -52.54 0.50
C ASN A 402 -2.11 -51.54 0.20
N GLU A 403 -3.36 -52.00 0.08
CA GLU A 403 -4.54 -51.14 -0.08
C GLU A 403 -4.71 -50.20 1.13
N ILE A 404 -4.70 -50.73 2.35
CA ILE A 404 -4.74 -49.93 3.59
C ILE A 404 -3.63 -48.89 3.61
N LYS A 405 -2.42 -49.27 3.23
CA LYS A 405 -1.29 -48.34 3.17
C LYS A 405 -1.59 -47.21 2.17
N ASN A 406 -1.99 -47.54 0.95
CA ASN A 406 -2.26 -46.57 -0.10
C ASN A 406 -3.43 -45.64 0.28
N GLU A 407 -4.52 -46.19 0.79
CA GLU A 407 -5.70 -45.44 1.22
C GLU A 407 -5.39 -44.54 2.41
N ARG A 408 -4.57 -45.01 3.36
CA ARG A 408 -4.08 -44.16 4.45
C ARG A 408 -3.33 -42.95 3.92
N GLU A 409 -2.39 -43.13 2.99
CA GLU A 409 -1.66 -42.00 2.39
C GLU A 409 -2.62 -41.06 1.64
N MET A 410 -3.62 -41.61 0.93
CA MET A 410 -4.64 -40.81 0.24
C MET A 410 -5.50 -40.00 1.21
N VAL A 411 -5.99 -40.61 2.30
CA VAL A 411 -6.78 -39.91 3.31
C VAL A 411 -5.96 -38.80 3.94
N THR A 412 -4.74 -39.09 4.40
CA THR A 412 -3.86 -38.10 5.03
C THR A 412 -3.57 -36.94 4.07
N GLY A 413 -3.16 -37.23 2.83
CA GLY A 413 -2.85 -36.18 1.86
C GLY A 413 -4.06 -35.30 1.49
N GLN A 414 -5.26 -35.87 1.43
CA GLN A 414 -6.47 -35.08 1.19
C GLN A 414 -6.88 -34.23 2.41
N LEU A 415 -6.71 -34.73 3.62
CA LEU A 415 -6.92 -33.94 4.85
C LEU A 415 -5.91 -32.80 4.97
N GLU A 416 -4.63 -33.06 4.67
CA GLU A 416 -3.58 -32.03 4.63
C GLU A 416 -3.87 -30.96 3.56
N ASN A 417 -4.36 -31.37 2.38
CA ASN A 417 -4.77 -30.42 1.35
C ASN A 417 -5.97 -29.58 1.80
N ALA A 418 -6.98 -30.19 2.43
CA ALA A 418 -8.14 -29.47 2.96
C ALA A 418 -7.71 -28.40 3.99
N GLU A 419 -6.83 -28.78 4.92
CA GLU A 419 -6.29 -27.86 5.93
C GLU A 419 -5.41 -26.77 5.28
N THR A 420 -4.64 -27.11 4.25
CA THR A 420 -3.85 -26.11 3.50
C THR A 420 -4.75 -25.06 2.85
N GLN A 421 -5.89 -25.46 2.26
CA GLN A 421 -6.87 -24.52 1.71
C GLN A 421 -7.49 -23.61 2.79
N ARG A 422 -7.73 -24.17 3.99
CA ARG A 422 -8.22 -23.41 5.14
C ARG A 422 -7.20 -22.39 5.63
N ILE A 423 -5.95 -22.80 5.86
CA ILE A 423 -4.84 -21.91 6.25
C ILE A 423 -4.68 -20.79 5.22
N LEU A 424 -4.72 -21.13 3.93
CA LEU A 424 -4.61 -20.16 2.85
C LEU A 424 -5.75 -19.13 2.89
N ARG A 425 -6.99 -19.57 3.12
CA ARG A 425 -8.15 -18.69 3.27
C ARG A 425 -8.07 -17.78 4.49
N ASP A 426 -7.62 -18.32 5.62
CA ASP A 426 -7.61 -17.62 6.91
C ASP A 426 -6.52 -16.53 6.95
N HIS A 427 -5.43 -16.71 6.20
CA HIS A 427 -4.30 -15.77 6.11
C HIS A 427 -4.30 -14.91 4.83
N ALA A 428 -5.23 -15.15 3.89
CA ALA A 428 -5.36 -14.31 2.72
C ALA A 428 -6.09 -13.00 3.06
N VAL A 429 -5.36 -11.89 2.94
CA VAL A 429 -5.90 -10.54 3.12
C VAL A 429 -5.70 -9.69 1.88
N SER A 430 -6.56 -8.68 1.72
CA SER A 430 -6.38 -7.66 0.70
C SER A 430 -5.00 -7.00 0.78
N ALA A 431 -4.30 -6.87 -0.35
CA ALA A 431 -3.04 -6.12 -0.41
C ALA A 431 -3.22 -4.67 0.08
N ARG A 432 -4.38 -4.05 -0.18
CA ARG A 432 -4.71 -2.71 0.32
C ARG A 432 -4.72 -2.67 1.84
N LYS A 433 -5.40 -3.61 2.50
CA LYS A 433 -5.46 -3.65 3.96
C LYS A 433 -4.08 -3.87 4.57
N TYR A 434 -3.35 -4.82 4.02
CA TYR A 434 -1.99 -5.13 4.48
C TYR A 434 -1.10 -3.90 4.36
N ALA A 435 -1.06 -3.28 3.17
CA ALA A 435 -0.24 -2.12 2.91
C ALA A 435 -0.57 -0.95 3.86
N LEU A 436 -1.84 -0.55 3.95
CA LEU A 436 -2.25 0.57 4.78
C LEU A 436 -1.96 0.35 6.27
N LYS A 437 -2.18 -0.86 6.78
CA LYS A 437 -1.82 -1.20 8.16
C LYS A 437 -0.33 -0.96 8.42
N ARG A 438 0.54 -1.41 7.51
CA ARG A 438 1.98 -1.21 7.60
C ARG A 438 2.39 0.25 7.42
N SER A 439 1.79 0.97 6.47
CA SER A 439 2.05 2.40 6.24
C SER A 439 1.75 3.23 7.48
N TYR A 440 0.56 3.03 8.08
CA TYR A 440 0.17 3.78 9.28
C TYR A 440 1.12 3.50 10.46
N GLU A 441 1.56 2.25 10.64
CA GLU A 441 2.54 1.87 11.66
C GLU A 441 3.90 2.56 11.44
N SER A 442 4.40 2.54 10.21
CA SER A 442 5.68 3.16 9.83
C SER A 442 5.70 4.66 10.03
N TYR A 443 4.68 5.36 9.52
CA TYR A 443 4.57 6.82 9.67
C TYR A 443 4.36 7.22 11.13
N ALA A 444 3.63 6.42 11.91
CA ALA A 444 3.54 6.63 13.35
C ALA A 444 4.90 6.47 14.04
N ASP A 445 5.70 5.46 13.68
CA ASP A 445 7.03 5.26 14.26
C ASP A 445 8.01 6.37 13.91
N ALA A 446 7.94 6.87 12.68
CA ALA A 446 8.72 8.03 12.28
C ALA A 446 8.24 9.28 13.05
N GLY A 447 6.92 9.51 13.15
CA GLY A 447 6.35 10.66 13.88
C GLY A 447 6.70 10.64 15.37
N MET A 448 6.71 9.46 15.99
CA MET A 448 7.23 9.25 17.35
C MET A 448 8.69 9.67 17.49
N HIS A 449 9.54 9.32 16.51
CA HIS A 449 10.93 9.74 16.51
C HIS A 449 11.07 11.26 16.36
N ALA A 450 10.29 11.88 15.48
CA ALA A 450 10.25 13.33 15.32
C ALA A 450 9.84 14.06 16.61
N PHE A 451 8.82 13.54 17.31
CA PHE A 451 8.43 14.05 18.63
C PHE A 451 9.57 13.94 19.65
N TYR A 452 10.22 12.78 19.75
CA TYR A 452 11.31 12.60 20.69
C TYR A 452 12.53 13.47 20.38
N GLN A 453 12.89 13.62 19.11
CA GLN A 453 13.98 14.51 18.69
C GLN A 453 13.65 15.98 18.96
N THR A 454 12.39 16.39 18.76
CA THR A 454 11.90 17.72 19.12
C THR A 454 12.14 18.01 20.61
N GLN A 455 11.77 17.06 21.48
CA GLN A 455 11.97 17.19 22.93
C GLN A 455 13.45 17.17 23.33
N ALA A 456 14.22 16.22 22.77
CA ALA A 456 15.61 16.02 23.12
C ALA A 456 16.50 17.21 22.71
N LYS A 457 16.26 17.77 21.52
CA LYS A 457 17.03 18.89 20.97
C LYS A 457 16.45 20.26 21.30
N ARG A 458 15.25 20.31 21.89
CA ARG A 458 14.51 21.53 22.21
C ARG A 458 14.43 22.44 20.99
N THR A 459 14.00 21.86 19.88
CA THR A 459 13.89 22.58 18.60
C THR A 459 12.91 23.74 18.74
N GLU A 460 13.17 24.83 18.01
CA GLU A 460 12.35 26.06 18.09
C GLU A 460 10.94 25.81 17.54
N LYS A 461 10.85 24.97 16.50
CA LYS A 461 9.61 24.45 15.93
C LYS A 461 9.55 22.92 16.12
N PRO A 462 8.37 22.30 16.14
CA PRO A 462 8.29 20.83 16.11
C PRO A 462 8.91 20.30 14.81
N LEU A 463 9.56 19.14 14.88
CA LEU A 463 9.93 18.36 13.70
C LEU A 463 8.68 17.67 13.17
N ILE A 464 8.33 17.89 11.91
CA ILE A 464 7.07 17.41 11.34
C ILE A 464 7.41 16.53 10.15
N ILE A 465 6.90 15.31 10.13
CA ILE A 465 6.99 14.49 8.93
C ILE A 465 5.87 14.89 7.99
N THR A 466 6.23 15.17 6.75
CA THR A 466 5.30 15.63 5.72
C THR A 466 5.29 14.66 4.55
N MET A 467 4.21 13.88 4.47
CA MET A 467 3.98 12.91 3.38
C MET A 467 3.65 13.63 2.09
N GLU A 468 4.44 13.40 1.05
CA GLU A 468 4.30 14.05 -0.24
C GLU A 468 3.54 13.17 -1.24
N ASN A 469 2.58 13.76 -1.96
CA ASN A 469 1.94 13.12 -3.11
C ASN A 469 2.96 13.00 -4.25
N ILE A 470 3.24 11.78 -4.72
CA ILE A 470 4.20 11.57 -5.83
C ILE A 470 3.46 11.11 -7.09
N PHE A 471 3.20 9.81 -7.22
CA PHE A 471 2.66 9.24 -8.47
C PHE A 471 1.19 8.85 -8.34
N PRO A 472 0.32 9.24 -9.29
CA PRO A 472 -1.10 8.86 -9.26
C PRO A 472 -1.38 7.36 -9.20
N GLU A 473 -0.52 6.57 -9.85
CA GLU A 473 -0.64 5.11 -9.98
C GLU A 473 -0.36 4.38 -8.65
N GLN A 474 0.20 5.08 -7.66
CA GLN A 474 0.52 4.55 -6.34
C GLN A 474 -0.36 5.21 -5.27
N TYR A 475 -0.74 4.42 -4.26
CA TYR A 475 -1.51 4.93 -3.13
C TYR A 475 -0.71 5.98 -2.34
N GLY A 476 -1.33 7.13 -2.08
CA GLY A 476 -0.70 8.31 -1.47
C GLY A 476 -0.48 9.45 -2.46
N GLY A 477 -0.63 9.21 -3.77
CA GLY A 477 -0.57 10.26 -4.79
C GLY A 477 -1.83 11.15 -4.86
N HIS A 478 -2.98 10.69 -4.34
CA HIS A 478 -4.22 11.47 -4.35
C HIS A 478 -4.43 12.25 -3.03
N PRO A 479 -4.98 13.48 -3.03
CA PRO A 479 -5.24 14.26 -1.81
C PRO A 479 -6.06 13.53 -0.72
N GLU A 480 -7.09 12.79 -1.12
CA GLU A 480 -7.88 11.99 -0.16
C GLU A 480 -7.07 10.84 0.47
N GLU A 481 -6.06 10.35 -0.22
CA GLU A 481 -5.20 9.27 0.30
C GLU A 481 -4.13 9.79 1.21
N LEU A 482 -3.57 10.97 0.91
CA LEU A 482 -2.75 11.70 1.87
C LEU A 482 -3.53 11.92 3.17
N ARG A 483 -4.80 12.34 3.06
CA ARG A 483 -5.69 12.51 4.22
C ARG A 483 -5.85 11.21 5.01
N ASP A 484 -6.11 10.10 4.33
CA ASP A 484 -6.21 8.76 4.93
C ASP A 484 -4.91 8.32 5.63
N LEU A 485 -3.76 8.48 4.96
CA LEU A 485 -2.43 8.17 5.53
C LEU A 485 -2.13 9.00 6.78
N ILE A 486 -2.43 10.30 6.75
CA ILE A 486 -2.25 11.21 7.89
C ILE A 486 -3.11 10.76 9.07
N TYR A 487 -4.42 10.56 8.87
CA TYR A 487 -5.30 10.19 9.98
C TYR A 487 -5.01 8.78 10.51
N GLY A 488 -4.73 7.82 9.63
CA GLY A 488 -4.32 6.47 10.00
C GLY A 488 -3.04 6.48 10.84
N ALA A 489 -2.00 7.19 10.39
CA ALA A 489 -0.74 7.31 11.10
C ALA A 489 -0.89 8.06 12.43
N ARG A 490 -1.67 9.16 12.48
CA ARG A 490 -1.95 9.89 13.71
C ARG A 490 -2.65 9.02 14.75
N LYS A 491 -3.65 8.22 14.34
CA LYS A 491 -4.34 7.27 15.20
C LYS A 491 -3.36 6.23 15.78
N GLN A 492 -2.49 5.67 14.95
CA GLN A 492 -1.47 4.72 15.41
C GLN A 492 -0.46 5.36 16.37
N MET A 493 -0.01 6.58 16.08
CA MET A 493 0.89 7.33 16.94
C MET A 493 0.25 7.65 18.30
N ALA A 494 -1.00 8.12 18.30
CA ALA A 494 -1.75 8.41 19.51
C ALA A 494 -1.93 7.14 20.37
N ASN A 495 -2.27 6.01 19.76
CA ASN A 495 -2.34 4.71 20.45
C ASN A 495 -1.01 4.30 21.09
N LYS A 496 0.12 4.53 20.41
CA LYS A 496 1.46 4.24 20.95
C LYS A 496 1.83 5.17 22.12
N LEU A 497 1.44 6.44 22.05
CA LEU A 497 1.63 7.41 23.14
C LEU A 497 0.75 7.10 24.36
N ALA A 498 -0.52 6.74 24.16
CA ALA A 498 -1.42 6.35 25.24
C ALA A 498 -0.87 5.17 26.05
N LYS A 499 -0.31 4.16 25.36
CA LYS A 499 0.41 3.02 25.99
C LYS A 499 1.64 3.44 26.80
N LYS A 500 2.18 4.64 26.56
CA LYS A 500 3.31 5.24 27.28
C LYS A 500 2.87 6.23 28.38
N GLY A 501 1.58 6.31 28.67
CA GLY A 501 1.03 7.11 29.78
C GLY A 501 0.56 8.51 29.42
N TYR A 502 0.56 8.89 28.13
CA TYR A 502 -0.03 10.14 27.69
C TYR A 502 -1.56 10.07 27.72
N SER A 503 -2.23 11.18 28.04
CA SER A 503 -3.69 11.25 27.90
C SER A 503 -4.10 11.19 26.42
N GLU A 504 -5.32 10.75 26.13
CA GLU A 504 -5.84 10.65 24.75
C GLU A 504 -5.75 11.99 24.01
N GLN A 505 -6.25 13.07 24.64
CA GLN A 505 -6.21 14.41 24.06
C GLN A 505 -4.78 14.91 23.82
N GLU A 506 -3.85 14.61 24.72
CA GLU A 506 -2.44 15.00 24.56
C GLU A 506 -1.78 14.19 23.44
N ALA A 507 -2.03 12.88 23.39
CA ALA A 507 -1.51 11.97 22.37
C ALA A 507 -1.98 12.38 20.96
N GLU A 508 -3.26 12.71 20.80
CA GLU A 508 -3.83 13.21 19.55
C GLU A 508 -3.19 14.54 19.12
N LYS A 509 -3.02 15.48 20.07
CA LYS A 509 -2.37 16.78 19.80
C LYS A 509 -0.92 16.61 19.36
N ILE A 510 -0.16 15.74 20.03
CA ILE A 510 1.22 15.41 19.64
C ILE A 510 1.22 14.83 18.23
N ALA A 511 0.38 13.85 17.94
CA ALA A 511 0.28 13.24 16.62
C ALA A 511 -0.06 14.28 15.52
N ALA A 512 -1.00 15.19 15.79
CA ALA A 512 -1.38 16.26 14.87
C ALA A 512 -0.24 17.25 14.57
N ASN A 513 0.63 17.51 15.55
CA ASN A 513 1.77 18.41 15.39
C ASN A 513 2.95 17.80 14.64
N HIS A 514 3.08 16.47 14.64
CA HIS A 514 4.27 15.78 14.10
C HIS A 514 4.01 15.02 12.79
N ILE A 515 2.76 14.89 12.34
CA ILE A 515 2.40 14.17 11.10
C ILE A 515 1.48 15.06 10.26
N LYS A 516 1.95 15.44 9.07
CA LYS A 516 1.27 16.31 8.09
C LYS A 516 1.56 15.83 6.66
N CYS A 517 1.15 16.60 5.65
CA CYS A 517 1.51 16.38 4.25
C CYS A 517 2.38 17.49 3.67
N THR A 518 3.13 17.13 2.63
CA THR A 518 3.65 18.05 1.62
C THR A 518 2.70 17.98 0.44
N ILE A 519 2.27 19.11 -0.10
CA ILE A 519 1.60 19.12 -1.40
C ILE A 519 2.62 19.56 -2.44
N ASP A 520 2.92 18.66 -3.39
CA ASP A 520 3.61 19.03 -4.62
C ASP A 520 2.58 19.30 -5.73
N THR A 521 2.73 20.47 -6.34
CA THR A 521 1.78 20.98 -7.34
C THR A 521 1.92 20.33 -8.71
N GLY A 522 3.14 19.95 -9.11
CA GLY A 522 3.42 19.24 -10.36
C GLY A 522 2.92 17.79 -10.30
N HIS A 523 3.27 17.04 -9.27
CA HIS A 523 2.77 15.70 -8.99
C HIS A 523 1.24 15.69 -8.98
N MET A 524 0.61 16.68 -8.36
CA MET A 524 -0.85 16.79 -8.35
C MET A 524 -1.43 17.09 -9.75
N ASN A 525 -0.72 17.84 -10.59
CA ASN A 525 -1.14 18.08 -11.98
C ASN A 525 -1.00 16.83 -12.87
N MET A 526 -0.16 15.84 -12.51
CA MET A 526 -0.07 14.57 -13.23
C MET A 526 -1.38 13.77 -13.22
N TRP A 527 -2.30 14.05 -12.31
CA TRP A 527 -3.64 13.47 -12.33
C TRP A 527 -4.45 13.86 -13.57
N ARG A 528 -4.07 14.95 -14.25
CA ARG A 528 -4.75 15.45 -15.45
C ARG A 528 -4.82 14.40 -16.56
N LYS A 529 -3.79 13.56 -16.73
CA LYS A 529 -3.78 12.48 -17.74
C LYS A 529 -4.83 11.39 -17.48
N TYR A 530 -5.38 11.29 -16.28
CA TYR A 530 -6.42 10.34 -15.90
C TYR A 530 -7.82 10.94 -15.84
N TRP A 531 -7.91 12.26 -15.88
CA TRP A 531 -9.15 13.00 -15.77
C TRP A 531 -10.06 12.79 -16.99
N GLN A 532 -11.36 12.58 -16.72
CA GLN A 532 -12.38 12.33 -17.76
C GLN A 532 -13.21 13.57 -18.11
N GLY A 533 -13.10 14.64 -17.33
CA GLY A 533 -13.81 15.90 -17.57
C GLY A 533 -12.98 16.90 -18.39
N SER A 534 -13.42 18.16 -18.39
CA SER A 534 -12.65 19.26 -19.02
C SER A 534 -11.51 19.76 -18.12
N ASP A 535 -10.50 20.40 -18.71
CA ASP A 535 -9.39 21.02 -17.98
C ASP A 535 -9.85 22.02 -16.92
N LYS A 536 -10.92 22.79 -17.20
CA LYS A 536 -11.48 23.75 -16.24
C LYS A 536 -12.12 23.07 -15.03
N GLU A 537 -12.68 21.87 -15.22
CA GLU A 537 -13.22 21.10 -14.11
C GLU A 537 -12.11 20.43 -13.31
N PHE A 538 -11.02 20.00 -13.98
CA PHE A 538 -9.82 19.53 -13.29
C PHE A 538 -9.21 20.62 -12.40
N ASP A 539 -9.03 21.84 -12.91
CA ASP A 539 -8.48 22.95 -12.11
C ASP A 539 -9.37 23.27 -10.89
N LYS A 540 -10.70 23.16 -11.05
CA LYS A 540 -11.63 23.31 -9.92
C LYS A 540 -11.47 22.19 -8.90
N TRP A 541 -11.35 20.94 -9.35
CA TRP A 541 -11.07 19.80 -8.48
C TRP A 541 -9.75 19.99 -7.74
N PHE A 542 -8.68 20.33 -8.46
CA PHE A 542 -7.34 20.60 -7.91
C PHE A 542 -7.41 21.62 -6.77
N LEU A 543 -8.03 22.77 -7.03
CA LEU A 543 -8.12 23.85 -6.04
C LEU A 543 -9.06 23.49 -4.88
N LYS A 544 -10.13 22.73 -5.13
CA LYS A 544 -11.04 22.24 -4.08
C LYS A 544 -10.32 21.31 -3.12
N GLU A 545 -9.65 20.29 -3.63
CA GLU A 545 -8.93 19.31 -2.79
C GLU A 545 -7.79 19.98 -2.00
N SER A 546 -7.07 20.92 -2.63
CA SER A 546 -6.07 21.75 -1.96
C SER A 546 -6.69 22.61 -0.83
N GLU A 547 -7.86 23.20 -1.08
CA GLU A 547 -8.56 24.03 -0.09
C GLU A 547 -9.04 23.19 1.11
N GLU A 548 -9.50 21.96 0.88
CA GLU A 548 -9.90 21.04 1.96
C GLU A 548 -8.71 20.68 2.87
N LEU A 549 -7.58 20.29 2.30
CA LEU A 549 -6.36 20.00 3.08
C LEU A 549 -5.86 21.21 3.87
N ALA A 550 -5.97 22.41 3.29
CA ALA A 550 -5.60 23.66 3.95
C ALA A 550 -6.55 23.99 5.12
N LYS A 551 -7.87 23.89 4.92
CA LYS A 551 -8.89 24.12 5.97
C LYS A 551 -8.73 23.17 7.15
N GLU A 552 -8.36 21.92 6.89
CA GLU A 552 -8.13 20.90 7.92
C GLU A 552 -6.76 21.04 8.62
N GLY A 553 -5.91 21.99 8.17
CA GLY A 553 -4.58 22.24 8.76
C GLY A 553 -3.58 21.10 8.55
N LEU A 554 -3.79 20.29 7.50
CA LEU A 554 -2.99 19.09 7.22
C LEU A 554 -1.69 19.38 6.48
N ILE A 555 -1.57 20.56 5.86
CA ILE A 555 -0.40 20.95 5.06
C ILE A 555 0.71 21.42 6.01
N GLY A 556 1.87 20.79 5.91
CA GLY A 556 3.09 21.15 6.64
C GLY A 556 4.15 21.78 5.73
N ASN A 557 4.24 21.34 4.47
CA ASN A 557 5.20 21.81 3.46
C ASN A 557 4.52 21.96 2.10
N VAL A 558 5.12 22.73 1.19
CA VAL A 558 4.64 22.89 -0.17
C VAL A 558 5.81 22.84 -1.14
N HIS A 559 5.69 22.00 -2.16
CA HIS A 559 6.57 22.02 -3.32
C HIS A 559 5.86 22.68 -4.51
N LEU A 560 6.55 23.64 -5.11
CA LEU A 560 6.08 24.47 -6.20
C LEU A 560 6.81 24.05 -7.48
N THR A 561 6.08 23.31 -8.30
CA THR A 561 6.55 22.74 -9.56
C THR A 561 5.43 22.87 -10.59
N ASP A 562 5.81 22.86 -11.86
CA ASP A 562 4.88 22.96 -12.98
C ASP A 562 5.21 21.87 -14.00
N ASN A 563 4.20 21.46 -14.77
CA ASN A 563 4.34 20.51 -15.88
C ASN A 563 3.12 20.60 -16.80
N TYR A 564 3.00 19.68 -17.76
CA TYR A 564 1.88 19.65 -18.70
C TYR A 564 0.78 18.62 -18.33
N GLY A 565 0.91 17.95 -17.18
CA GLY A 565 -0.05 16.98 -16.65
C GLY A 565 0.17 15.53 -17.08
N TYR A 566 1.28 15.24 -17.80
CA TYR A 566 1.61 13.89 -18.28
C TYR A 566 2.71 13.22 -17.47
N GLN A 567 3.76 13.97 -17.15
CA GLN A 567 4.96 13.50 -16.47
C GLN A 567 5.46 14.55 -15.50
N ASP A 568 6.33 14.09 -14.60
CA ASP A 568 6.95 14.91 -13.60
C ASP A 568 8.17 15.66 -14.16
N ASP A 569 7.92 16.76 -14.87
CA ASP A 569 8.96 17.50 -15.59
C ASP A 569 9.67 18.56 -14.72
N HIS A 570 9.15 18.90 -13.53
CA HIS A 570 9.72 19.91 -12.62
C HIS A 570 10.08 21.23 -13.34
N LEU A 571 9.15 21.77 -14.13
CA LEU A 571 9.28 23.11 -14.71
C LEU A 571 9.07 24.18 -13.62
N ALA A 572 9.66 25.36 -13.79
CA ALA A 572 9.32 26.50 -12.95
C ALA A 572 7.82 26.82 -13.00
N PRO A 573 7.19 27.13 -11.85
CA PRO A 573 5.87 27.74 -11.77
C PRO A 573 5.60 28.81 -12.84
N GLY A 574 4.54 28.59 -13.63
CA GLY A 574 4.10 29.47 -14.72
C GLY A 574 4.69 29.13 -16.08
N GLN A 575 5.39 28.01 -16.24
CA GLN A 575 5.90 27.52 -17.53
C GLN A 575 5.08 26.35 -18.10
N GLY A 576 4.24 25.72 -17.28
CA GLY A 576 3.34 24.63 -17.66
C GLY A 576 1.87 25.05 -17.59
N ASN A 577 1.00 24.10 -17.27
CA ASN A 577 -0.44 24.31 -17.12
C ASN A 577 -0.96 24.06 -15.69
N THR A 578 -0.08 23.91 -14.70
CA THR A 578 -0.47 23.75 -13.29
C THR A 578 -1.03 25.08 -12.75
N PRO A 579 -2.18 25.10 -12.03
CA PRO A 579 -2.76 26.32 -11.47
C PRO A 579 -2.04 26.84 -10.20
N VAL A 580 -0.69 26.87 -10.20
CA VAL A 580 0.16 27.15 -9.03
C VAL A 580 -0.18 28.47 -8.35
N ARG A 581 -0.40 29.55 -9.12
CA ARG A 581 -0.71 30.88 -8.55
C ARG A 581 -2.05 30.90 -7.83
N ALA A 582 -3.05 30.19 -8.36
CA ALA A 582 -4.35 30.06 -7.71
C ALA A 582 -4.27 29.20 -6.45
N PHE A 583 -3.49 28.11 -6.52
CA PHE A 583 -3.19 27.26 -5.37
C PHE A 583 -2.56 28.03 -4.21
N VAL A 584 -1.50 28.80 -4.46
CA VAL A 584 -0.84 29.60 -3.41
C VAL A 584 -1.81 30.62 -2.81
N LYS A 585 -2.66 31.26 -3.62
CA LYS A 585 -3.72 32.16 -3.11
C LYS A 585 -4.71 31.44 -2.19
N VAL A 586 -5.09 30.20 -2.52
CA VAL A 586 -5.95 29.36 -1.68
C VAL A 586 -5.26 29.06 -0.35
N LEU A 587 -3.98 28.67 -0.37
CA LEU A 587 -3.24 28.39 0.86
C LEU A 587 -3.10 29.63 1.76
N LYS A 588 -2.76 30.79 1.18
CA LYS A 588 -2.62 32.05 1.92
C LYS A 588 -3.94 32.52 2.50
N LYS A 589 -5.06 32.35 1.79
CA LYS A 589 -6.42 32.60 2.30
C LYS A 589 -6.72 31.82 3.58
N HIS A 590 -6.18 30.61 3.72
CA HIS A 590 -6.34 29.76 4.91
C HIS A 590 -5.17 29.85 5.90
N GLY A 591 -4.34 30.89 5.79
CA GLY A 591 -3.32 31.22 6.79
C GLY A 591 -2.04 30.38 6.71
N TYR A 592 -1.76 29.72 5.59
CA TYR A 592 -0.51 28.96 5.44
C TYR A 592 0.72 29.90 5.43
N ASP A 593 1.60 29.72 6.42
CA ASP A 593 2.84 30.47 6.64
C ASP A 593 4.10 29.57 6.60
N GLY A 594 3.93 28.29 6.25
CA GLY A 594 5.02 27.34 6.13
C GLY A 594 5.89 27.56 4.89
N ALA A 595 6.93 26.73 4.77
CA ALA A 595 7.89 26.82 3.67
C ALA A 595 7.23 26.46 2.33
N MET A 596 7.49 27.30 1.32
CA MET A 596 7.16 27.01 -0.08
C MET A 596 8.45 26.88 -0.86
N THR A 597 8.68 25.69 -1.41
CA THR A 597 9.96 25.32 -2.01
C THR A 597 9.76 25.13 -3.50
N VAL A 598 10.51 25.85 -4.33
CA VAL A 598 10.60 25.57 -5.76
C VAL A 598 11.58 24.42 -5.96
N GLU A 599 11.15 23.35 -6.60
CA GLU A 599 12.04 22.23 -6.91
C GLU A 599 12.67 22.40 -8.29
N PRO A 600 13.98 22.61 -8.39
CA PRO A 600 14.63 22.83 -9.66
C PRO A 600 14.93 21.47 -10.33
N GLY A 601 14.12 21.09 -11.31
CA GLY A 601 14.38 19.92 -12.16
C GLY A 601 14.77 20.31 -13.59
N ALA A 602 13.79 20.55 -14.46
CA ALA A 602 14.05 20.88 -15.85
C ALA A 602 14.88 22.15 -16.02
N ASP A 603 14.62 23.20 -15.22
CA ASP A 603 15.38 24.46 -15.30
C ASP A 603 16.86 24.24 -14.92
N ALA A 604 17.16 23.35 -13.97
CA ALA A 604 18.55 23.02 -13.62
C ALA A 604 19.34 22.40 -14.80
N SER A 605 18.62 21.78 -15.74
CA SER A 605 19.22 21.14 -16.93
C SER A 605 19.18 22.02 -18.18
N THR A 606 18.17 22.89 -18.30
CA THR A 606 17.89 23.65 -19.53
C THR A 606 18.21 25.13 -19.43
N ASP A 607 18.40 25.68 -18.23
CA ASP A 607 18.89 27.04 -18.01
C ASP A 607 20.36 27.08 -17.56
N LEU A 608 20.88 28.29 -17.34
CA LEU A 608 22.24 28.56 -16.86
C LEU A 608 22.50 28.09 -15.42
N GLY A 609 21.46 27.67 -14.69
CA GLY A 609 21.59 27.08 -13.37
C GLY A 609 20.26 26.98 -12.62
N ASP A 610 20.22 26.08 -11.64
CA ASP A 610 19.05 25.77 -10.80
C ASP A 610 18.34 26.99 -10.17
N PHE A 611 19.08 28.06 -9.84
CA PHE A 611 18.50 29.29 -9.30
C PHE A 611 17.52 30.00 -10.25
N HIS A 612 17.61 29.76 -11.56
CA HIS A 612 16.73 30.40 -12.54
C HIS A 612 15.27 30.00 -12.35
N GLY A 613 14.99 28.77 -11.93
CA GLY A 613 13.62 28.33 -11.64
C GLY A 613 12.99 29.12 -10.49
N LEU A 614 13.79 29.41 -9.45
CA LEU A 614 13.36 30.25 -8.32
C LEU A 614 13.10 31.70 -8.77
N ALA A 615 13.99 32.29 -9.57
CA ALA A 615 13.82 33.64 -10.08
C ALA A 615 12.58 33.78 -11.00
N LYS A 616 12.33 32.80 -11.87
CA LYS A 616 11.11 32.73 -12.69
C LYS A 616 9.86 32.68 -11.82
N THR A 617 9.89 31.89 -10.73
CA THR A 617 8.77 31.77 -9.79
C THR A 617 8.48 33.09 -9.08
N TRP A 618 9.52 33.77 -8.57
CA TRP A 618 9.36 35.08 -7.94
C TRP A 618 8.76 36.10 -8.90
N ARG A 619 9.21 36.11 -10.16
CA ARG A 619 8.60 36.92 -11.22
C ARG A 619 7.14 36.55 -11.44
N TYR A 620 6.81 35.27 -11.55
CA TYR A 620 5.46 34.77 -11.77
C TYR A 620 4.49 35.16 -10.63
N PHE A 621 4.99 35.22 -9.40
CA PHE A 621 4.23 35.67 -8.22
C PHE A 621 4.14 37.18 -8.08
N GLY A 622 4.79 37.96 -8.95
CA GLY A 622 4.81 39.41 -8.88
C GLY A 622 5.70 39.94 -7.76
N SER A 623 6.66 39.14 -7.28
CA SER A 623 7.59 39.57 -6.23
C SER A 623 8.44 40.73 -6.73
N PRO A 624 8.61 41.82 -5.95
CA PRO A 624 9.50 42.90 -6.32
C PRO A 624 10.97 42.43 -6.19
N VAL A 625 11.83 42.89 -7.10
CA VAL A 625 13.27 42.56 -7.15
C VAL A 625 14.03 43.06 -5.91
N TYR A 626 13.53 44.11 -5.24
CA TYR A 626 13.98 44.59 -3.93
C TYR A 626 12.79 45.21 -3.18
N GLY A 627 12.81 45.15 -1.84
CA GLY A 627 11.72 45.64 -0.99
C GLY A 627 11.24 47.04 -1.36
N LEU A 628 9.91 47.23 -1.30
CA LEU A 628 9.19 48.51 -1.31
C LEU A 628 10.01 49.71 -1.81
N ALA A 629 9.89 50.00 -3.11
CA ALA A 629 10.11 51.33 -3.69
C ALA A 629 11.25 52.15 -3.04
N SER A 630 12.48 51.94 -3.49
CA SER A 630 13.47 53.02 -3.40
C SER A 630 14.25 53.11 -4.70
N PRO A 631 14.09 54.19 -5.49
CA PRO A 631 14.94 54.43 -6.63
C PRO A 631 16.37 54.55 -6.10
N HIS A 632 17.28 53.69 -6.55
CA HIS A 632 18.72 53.87 -6.30
C HIS A 632 19.27 55.17 -6.94
N ARG A 633 18.41 55.94 -7.64
CA ARG A 633 18.52 57.36 -8.00
C ARG A 633 17.13 57.83 -8.49
N VAL A 634 16.73 59.05 -8.15
CA VAL A 634 15.55 59.70 -8.77
C VAL A 634 15.77 59.72 -10.30
N GLY A 635 14.88 59.07 -11.05
CA GLY A 635 14.96 58.98 -12.52
C GLY A 635 15.61 57.72 -13.10
N ALA A 636 16.06 56.77 -12.28
CA ALA A 636 16.49 55.45 -12.77
C ALA A 636 15.27 54.53 -13.02
N PRO A 637 15.22 53.77 -14.13
CA PRO A 637 14.16 52.80 -14.35
C PRO A 637 14.13 51.74 -13.24
N ALA A 638 12.94 51.26 -12.90
CA ALA A 638 12.79 50.13 -11.99
C ALA A 638 13.55 48.91 -12.54
N ARG A 639 14.32 48.23 -11.69
CA ARG A 639 15.02 47.00 -12.10
C ARG A 639 14.01 45.90 -12.40
N ASN A 640 14.14 45.27 -13.56
CA ASN A 640 13.29 44.17 -13.97
C ASN A 640 13.94 42.81 -13.63
N TRP A 641 13.13 41.76 -13.47
CA TRP A 641 13.65 40.40 -13.22
C TRP A 641 14.60 39.92 -14.32
N THR A 642 14.41 40.37 -15.57
CA THR A 642 15.32 40.10 -16.69
C THR A 642 16.75 40.59 -16.41
N ASP A 643 16.89 41.77 -15.77
CA ASP A 643 18.20 42.34 -15.42
C ASP A 643 18.89 41.55 -14.32
N VAL A 644 18.12 40.89 -13.45
CA VAL A 644 18.63 40.03 -12.37
C VAL A 644 19.03 38.67 -12.90
N GLN A 645 18.18 38.07 -13.74
CA GLN A 645 18.36 36.73 -14.31
C GLN A 645 19.66 36.63 -15.11
N TYR A 646 20.00 37.65 -15.90
CA TYR A 646 21.21 37.68 -16.72
C TYR A 646 22.36 38.52 -16.11
N GLY A 647 22.12 39.13 -14.96
CA GLY A 647 23.06 40.00 -14.24
C GLY A 647 24.01 39.24 -13.31
N TYR A 648 24.84 40.00 -12.57
CA TYR A 648 25.83 39.46 -11.62
C TYR A 648 25.20 38.55 -10.54
N PHE A 649 23.99 38.89 -10.07
CA PHE A 649 23.27 38.11 -9.06
C PHE A 649 22.69 36.78 -9.58
N GLY A 650 22.51 36.62 -10.90
CA GLY A 650 22.04 35.38 -11.52
C GLY A 650 23.15 34.37 -11.85
N ARG A 651 24.42 34.75 -11.69
CA ARG A 651 25.57 33.88 -11.98
C ARG A 651 26.08 33.19 -10.72
N THR A 652 26.16 31.86 -10.75
CA THR A 652 26.63 31.03 -9.63
C THR A 652 28.16 30.85 -9.59
N TYR A 653 28.90 31.47 -10.52
CA TYR A 653 30.36 31.43 -10.58
C TYR A 653 30.96 32.83 -10.37
N PRO A 654 32.10 32.94 -9.65
CA PRO A 654 32.84 34.20 -9.62
C PRO A 654 33.25 34.58 -11.05
N PRO A 655 33.34 35.88 -11.37
CA PRO A 655 33.73 36.32 -12.70
C PRO A 655 35.12 35.75 -13.06
N TYR A 656 35.20 35.01 -14.17
CA TYR A 656 36.44 34.40 -14.65
C TYR A 656 37.49 35.41 -15.12
N PHE A 657 37.07 36.65 -15.39
CA PHE A 657 37.93 37.73 -15.87
C PHE A 657 37.28 39.07 -15.53
N ILE A 658 38.09 40.03 -15.06
CA ILE A 658 37.72 41.43 -14.89
C ILE A 658 38.32 42.18 -16.08
N PHE A 659 37.49 42.93 -16.82
CA PHE A 659 37.93 43.77 -17.93
C PHE A 659 37.61 45.24 -17.62
N GLY A 660 38.51 46.16 -17.99
CA GLY A 660 38.38 47.59 -17.73
C GLY A 660 39.33 48.10 -16.65
N ALA A 661 39.09 49.31 -16.11
CA ALA A 661 39.99 50.00 -15.17
C ALA A 661 40.25 49.26 -13.84
N TYR A 662 39.45 48.23 -13.53
CA TYR A 662 39.62 47.33 -12.37
C TYR A 662 40.42 46.06 -12.69
N SER A 663 40.75 45.82 -13.95
CA SER A 663 41.66 44.75 -14.36
C SER A 663 43.09 45.16 -13.94
N PRO A 664 43.88 44.29 -13.28
CA PRO A 664 45.26 44.62 -12.94
C PRO A 664 46.01 45.03 -14.20
N SER A 665 46.46 46.28 -14.25
CA SER A 665 47.02 46.87 -15.47
C SER A 665 48.40 46.35 -15.86
N ASN A 666 49.00 45.42 -15.10
CA ASN A 666 50.28 44.79 -15.41
C ASN A 666 50.37 43.38 -14.77
N ASP A 667 51.05 42.46 -15.46
CA ASP A 667 51.02 41.00 -15.30
C ASP A 667 51.35 40.39 -13.91
N TRP A 668 51.69 41.17 -12.88
CA TRP A 668 52.01 40.62 -11.55
C TRP A 668 51.60 41.56 -10.42
N GLN A 669 50.34 41.47 -9.99
CA GLN A 669 49.86 42.13 -8.78
C GLN A 669 49.06 41.12 -7.93
N LEU A 670 49.38 41.01 -6.64
CA LEU A 670 48.68 40.13 -5.70
C LEU A 670 47.24 40.62 -5.51
N TRP A 671 46.29 39.68 -5.41
CA TRP A 671 44.85 39.96 -5.22
C TRP A 671 44.54 40.89 -4.03
N SER A 672 45.43 40.95 -3.03
CA SER A 672 45.33 41.86 -1.88
C SER A 672 45.48 43.35 -2.20
N GLY A 673 45.97 43.71 -3.40
CA GLY A 673 46.13 45.10 -3.85
C GLY A 673 44.98 45.62 -4.70
N THR A 674 43.97 44.81 -5.00
CA THR A 674 42.82 45.22 -5.83
C THR A 674 41.74 45.79 -4.91
N PRO A 675 41.19 46.99 -5.18
CA PRO A 675 40.05 47.49 -4.42
C PRO A 675 38.88 46.52 -4.63
N MET A 676 38.48 45.81 -3.56
CA MET A 676 37.22 45.06 -3.55
C MET A 676 36.11 46.04 -3.16
N GLU A 677 35.08 46.15 -3.99
CA GLU A 677 33.82 46.82 -3.61
C GLU A 677 33.06 46.01 -2.58
#